data_AF-A0A9R1S9J9-F1
#
_entry.id   AF-A0A9R1S9J9-F1
#
_cell.length_a   1.000
_cell.length_b   1.000
_cell.length_c   1.000
_cell.angle_alpha   90.00
_cell.angle_beta   90.00
_cell.angle_gamma   90.00
#
_symmetry.space_group_name_H-M   'P 1'
#
loop_
_entity.id
_entity.type
_entity.pdbx_description
1 polymer ?
#
loop_
_entity_poly.entity_id
_entity_poly.type
_entity_poly.pdbx_seq_one_letter_code
_entity_poly.pdbx_strand_id
1 'polypeptide(L)'
;MRCDVKLEFPVRDVAEVRVFKLDCSLLLRLSAAPLVYYRTADDDIYESVPFDLLDDDDPWIRTTDITPSGAIGRCGVYRITIPARFWSKMERALAYMKERRVTVVECGGGWGARRRGLTVRDEPEFGERMQDLFFCVQHAEGIKFPALFLVNALVHKGVINQHQLTPEFFGLLLGREEDVNVAALKEFWGIKFPVFDACRRLKNLQDRVARNPKLLNSKIGDDHSEVRRLVITPTRAYCLPPQVERSNRVVRHYCVVADRFLRVTFMDEGMQQLNSNVLNFSAAQIVKDLMSNSFLQHKTTVYKRVKTFLTEGFHMCGRKYSFLAFSSNQLRDRSAWFFAEDRTDRTRTVESIRKWMGRFTSKNVAKHTARMGQCFSSTYATVVMQPHEVNECLEDVERNGYVFSDGIGKITQELALEVAKKLQLTDNPPSAYQIRYAGFKGVIAVWEGENDGIQLSLRPSMHKFDSSHTVLEVVSWTKFQPGFLNRQIITLLSSLNVPDAIFSQMQKDMLSNLNNILTDTDVAFDVVTTSCADEGNTAALMLSAGISPGTEPHLKALLLAIRSSQLLGLLEKSRIFVPKGRWLMGCLDELGILEQGQCFIRASSPVLNNSLLKHAPRSSSENNNAETVIGTVVMAKNPCLHPGDVRILEAIDVPALHHLVDCLVFPKNGERPHANEASGSDLDGDLYFVTWDEKLIPPGKRSWNPMDYSPAEAKQLPRKVTQSISNFCLTC
;
A
#
# COMPACT_ATOMS: atom_id res chain seq x y z
N MET A 1 29.01 -26.13 -5.10
CA MET A 1 29.54 -25.17 -6.09
C MET A 1 30.93 -24.77 -5.63
N ARG A 2 31.94 -24.71 -6.51
CA ARG A 2 33.18 -23.99 -6.23
C ARG A 2 32.93 -22.54 -6.65
N CYS A 3 32.31 -21.77 -5.78
CA CYS A 3 31.94 -20.38 -6.04
C CYS A 3 32.12 -19.58 -4.77
N ASP A 4 32.51 -18.31 -4.91
CA ASP A 4 32.55 -17.40 -3.78
C ASP A 4 31.15 -16.93 -3.42
N VAL A 5 30.93 -16.70 -2.12
CA VAL A 5 29.64 -16.31 -1.57
C VAL A 5 29.83 -15.05 -0.74
N LYS A 6 29.00 -14.05 -1.02
CA LYS A 6 28.94 -12.81 -0.23
C LYS A 6 27.64 -12.76 0.56
N LEU A 7 27.77 -12.50 1.85
CA LEU A 7 26.68 -12.13 2.75
C LEU A 7 26.77 -10.64 3.04
N GLU A 8 25.71 -9.89 2.73
CA GLU A 8 25.68 -8.44 2.88
C GLU A 8 24.48 -8.02 3.75
N PHE A 9 24.70 -7.08 4.66
CA PHE A 9 23.64 -6.54 5.52
C PHE A 9 24.00 -5.10 5.90
N PRO A 10 23.01 -4.19 5.95
CA PRO A 10 23.26 -2.81 6.33
C PRO A 10 23.40 -2.69 7.86
N VAL A 11 24.20 -1.73 8.33
CA VAL A 11 24.43 -1.51 9.77
C VAL A 11 23.14 -1.24 10.55
N ARG A 12 22.14 -0.61 9.92
CA ARG A 12 20.81 -0.38 10.53
C ARG A 12 20.07 -1.67 10.90
N ASP A 13 20.41 -2.80 10.28
CA ASP A 13 19.79 -4.09 10.55
C ASP A 13 20.51 -4.84 11.69
N VAL A 14 21.64 -4.32 12.19
CA VAL A 14 22.36 -4.92 13.31
C VAL A 14 21.72 -4.48 14.62
N ALA A 15 20.95 -5.38 15.24
CA ALA A 15 20.26 -5.10 16.49
C ALA A 15 21.22 -5.13 17.70
N GLU A 16 22.16 -6.07 17.71
CA GLU A 16 23.12 -6.27 18.80
C GLU A 16 24.35 -7.04 18.32
N VAL A 17 25.50 -6.70 18.89
CA VAL A 17 26.76 -7.41 18.70
C VAL A 17 27.30 -7.88 20.05
N ARG A 18 27.60 -9.17 20.18
CA ARG A 18 28.35 -9.70 21.33
C ARG A 18 29.76 -10.08 20.88
N VAL A 19 30.75 -9.52 21.56
CA VAL A 19 32.16 -9.65 21.20
C VAL A 19 32.83 -10.67 22.12
N PHE A 20 33.35 -11.75 21.54
CA PHE A 20 34.17 -12.75 22.23
C PHE A 20 35.61 -12.62 21.76
N LYS A 21 36.35 -11.66 22.35
CA LYS A 21 37.71 -11.28 21.92
C LYS A 21 38.68 -12.48 21.88
N LEU A 22 38.64 -13.32 22.91
CA LEU A 22 39.54 -14.49 23.02
C LEU A 22 39.28 -15.53 21.92
N ASP A 23 38.03 -15.67 21.47
CA ASP A 23 37.65 -16.60 20.40
C ASP A 23 37.75 -15.97 19.01
N CYS A 24 38.24 -14.72 18.91
CA CYS A 24 38.20 -13.88 17.71
C CYS A 24 36.84 -13.95 16.99
N SER A 25 35.76 -13.98 17.78
CA SER A 25 34.41 -14.28 17.30
C SER A 25 33.41 -13.20 17.71
N LEU A 26 32.45 -12.92 16.84
CA LEU A 26 31.29 -12.08 17.11
C LEU A 26 30.01 -12.89 17.00
N LEU A 27 29.03 -12.61 17.86
CA LEU A 27 27.64 -12.96 17.59
C LEU A 27 26.91 -11.70 17.16
N LEU A 28 26.49 -11.67 15.90
CA LEU A 28 25.66 -10.61 15.33
C LEU A 28 24.20 -11.06 15.35
N ARG A 29 23.35 -10.27 16.01
CA ARG A 29 21.91 -10.40 15.89
C ARG A 29 21.41 -9.41 14.85
N LEU A 30 20.81 -9.93 13.78
CA LEU A 30 20.26 -9.12 12.71
C LEU A 30 18.73 -9.06 12.82
N SER A 31 18.13 -7.92 12.48
CA SER A 31 16.68 -7.76 12.36
C SER A 31 16.13 -8.30 11.04
N ALA A 32 17.00 -8.57 10.07
CA ALA A 32 16.69 -9.16 8.78
C ALA A 32 17.78 -10.16 8.40
N ALA A 33 17.44 -11.16 7.58
CA ALA A 33 18.43 -12.07 7.01
C ALA A 33 19.40 -11.29 6.10
N PRO A 34 20.68 -11.70 6.01
CA PRO A 34 21.62 -11.08 5.12
C PRO A 34 21.25 -11.37 3.66
N LEU A 35 21.56 -10.42 2.79
CA LEU A 35 21.50 -10.58 1.35
C LEU A 35 22.60 -11.56 0.90
N VAL A 36 22.23 -12.56 0.11
CA VAL A 36 23.11 -13.62 -0.39
C VAL A 36 23.43 -13.39 -1.86
N TYR A 37 24.71 -13.41 -2.19
CA TYR A 37 25.21 -13.32 -3.56
C TYR A 37 26.22 -14.44 -3.81
N TYR A 38 26.39 -14.82 -5.08
CA TYR A 38 27.47 -15.71 -5.51
C TYR A 38 28.22 -15.12 -6.71
N ARG A 39 29.45 -15.57 -6.90
CA ARG A 39 30.33 -15.26 -8.03
C ARG A 39 30.97 -16.56 -8.54
N THR A 40 31.02 -16.76 -9.85
CA THR A 40 31.61 -17.97 -10.48
C THR A 40 33.13 -17.93 -10.43
N ALA A 41 33.79 -19.10 -10.39
CA ALA A 41 35.23 -19.21 -10.13
C ALA A 41 36.14 -18.99 -11.35
N ASP A 42 35.58 -18.72 -12.54
CA ASP A 42 36.37 -18.42 -13.75
C ASP A 42 36.75 -16.93 -13.85
N ASP A 43 36.43 -16.15 -12.81
CA ASP A 43 36.72 -14.73 -12.73
C ASP A 43 37.80 -14.51 -11.66
N ASP A 44 39.01 -14.12 -12.09
CA ASP A 44 40.20 -14.03 -11.25
C ASP A 44 39.96 -13.23 -9.95
N ILE A 45 40.58 -13.71 -8.86
CA ILE A 45 40.56 -13.09 -7.54
C ILE A 45 41.14 -11.66 -7.66
N TYR A 46 40.32 -10.63 -7.39
CA TYR A 46 40.85 -9.28 -7.23
C TYR A 46 41.72 -9.23 -5.97
N GLU A 47 43.02 -9.04 -6.14
CA GLU A 47 43.87 -8.51 -5.08
C GLU A 47 43.41 -7.08 -4.75
N SER A 48 43.41 -6.72 -3.46
CA SER A 48 43.05 -5.36 -3.05
C SER A 48 44.05 -4.36 -3.63
N VAL A 49 43.62 -3.59 -4.65
CA VAL A 49 44.40 -2.50 -5.20
C VAL A 49 44.20 -1.22 -4.38
N PRO A 50 45.22 -0.37 -4.21
CA PRO A 50 45.18 0.80 -3.33
C PRO A 50 44.43 2.03 -3.91
N PHE A 51 43.73 1.88 -5.04
CA PHE A 51 42.99 2.96 -5.70
C PHE A 51 41.66 2.44 -6.26
N ASP A 52 40.67 3.34 -6.38
CA ASP A 52 39.34 3.03 -6.90
C ASP A 52 39.43 2.68 -8.40
N LEU A 53 39.08 1.45 -8.75
CA LEU A 53 38.86 1.03 -10.14
C LEU A 53 37.46 1.48 -10.59
N LEU A 54 37.33 1.83 -11.87
CA LEU A 54 36.04 2.15 -12.48
C LEU A 54 35.23 0.85 -12.68
N ASP A 55 33.92 0.97 -12.45
CA ASP A 55 32.82 -0.02 -12.32
C ASP A 55 32.62 -1.07 -13.45
N ASP A 56 33.65 -1.47 -14.19
CA ASP A 56 33.57 -2.54 -15.20
C ASP A 56 33.81 -3.96 -14.61
N ASP A 57 33.60 -4.12 -13.30
CA ASP A 57 33.90 -5.30 -12.49
C ASP A 57 32.80 -6.40 -12.54
N ASP A 58 33.22 -7.66 -12.51
CA ASP A 58 32.38 -8.86 -12.50
C ASP A 58 31.25 -8.83 -11.43
N PRO A 59 29.95 -8.92 -11.84
CA PRO A 59 28.84 -8.62 -10.95
C PRO A 59 28.51 -9.79 -10.01
N TRP A 60 28.61 -9.55 -8.69
CA TRP A 60 27.99 -10.40 -7.67
C TRP A 60 26.50 -10.64 -7.99
N ILE A 61 26.14 -11.90 -8.22
CA ILE A 61 24.77 -12.27 -8.63
C ILE A 61 23.92 -12.55 -7.38
N ARG A 62 22.83 -11.80 -7.21
CA ARG A 62 21.88 -12.02 -6.11
C ARG A 62 21.21 -13.39 -6.22
N THR A 63 21.17 -14.14 -5.13
CA THR A 63 20.66 -15.52 -5.09
C THR A 63 19.80 -15.82 -3.87
N THR A 64 19.22 -17.01 -3.82
CA THR A 64 18.50 -17.55 -2.66
C THR A 64 19.47 -18.10 -1.62
N ASP A 65 18.94 -18.66 -0.53
CA ASP A 65 19.77 -19.39 0.43
C ASP A 65 20.51 -20.54 -0.27
N ILE A 66 21.83 -20.60 -0.04
CA ILE A 66 22.74 -21.59 -0.65
C ILE A 66 22.89 -22.85 0.21
N THR A 67 22.40 -22.80 1.46
CA THR A 67 22.48 -23.93 2.39
C THR A 67 21.33 -24.91 2.15
N PRO A 68 21.57 -26.24 2.27
CA PRO A 68 20.53 -27.23 2.06
C PRO A 68 19.30 -27.05 2.95
N SER A 69 19.49 -26.62 4.20
CA SER A 69 18.44 -26.45 5.22
C SER A 69 17.86 -25.03 5.29
N GLY A 70 18.24 -24.12 4.37
CA GLY A 70 17.81 -22.72 4.41
C GLY A 70 18.26 -21.98 5.68
N ALA A 71 19.42 -22.33 6.23
CA ALA A 71 19.95 -21.84 7.49
C ALA A 71 20.28 -20.34 7.48
N ILE A 72 20.72 -19.78 6.35
CA ILE A 72 21.03 -18.34 6.26
C ILE A 72 19.76 -17.54 6.46
N GLY A 73 18.66 -17.89 5.81
CA GLY A 73 17.37 -17.24 5.98
C GLY A 73 16.75 -17.55 7.34
N ARG A 74 16.70 -18.83 7.75
CA ARG A 74 15.99 -19.27 8.95
C ARG A 74 16.55 -18.67 10.25
N CYS A 75 17.85 -18.45 10.31
CA CYS A 75 18.52 -17.89 11.49
C CYS A 75 18.41 -16.36 11.56
N GLY A 76 18.48 -15.79 12.78
CA GLY A 76 18.57 -14.35 13.02
C GLY A 76 19.81 -13.93 13.81
N VAL A 77 20.66 -14.90 14.16
CA VAL A 77 21.91 -14.69 14.88
C VAL A 77 23.02 -15.44 14.16
N TYR A 78 24.10 -14.75 13.85
CA TYR A 78 25.22 -15.27 13.06
C TYR A 78 26.50 -15.16 13.86
N ARG A 79 27.26 -16.25 13.91
CA ARG A 79 28.63 -16.24 14.41
C ARG A 79 29.57 -15.85 13.28
N ILE A 80 30.34 -14.80 13.47
CA ILE A 80 31.42 -14.41 12.56
C ILE A 80 32.75 -14.63 13.29
N THR A 81 33.58 -15.52 12.76
CA THR A 81 34.95 -15.74 13.25
C THR A 81 35.93 -15.07 12.29
N ILE A 82 36.87 -14.31 12.84
CA ILE A 82 37.81 -13.51 12.05
C ILE A 82 39.23 -13.86 12.44
N PRO A 83 40.16 -14.06 11.49
CA PRO A 83 41.57 -14.25 11.82
C PRO A 83 42.12 -13.09 12.65
N ALA A 84 42.92 -13.39 13.68
CA ALA A 84 43.46 -12.38 14.61
C ALA A 84 44.15 -11.19 13.91
N ARG A 85 44.82 -11.43 12.76
CA ARG A 85 45.45 -10.38 11.93
C ARG A 85 44.50 -9.30 11.41
N PHE A 86 43.21 -9.59 11.30
CA PHE A 86 42.19 -8.64 10.83
C PHE A 86 41.38 -8.03 11.97
N TRP A 87 41.72 -8.33 13.23
CA TRP A 87 40.98 -7.85 14.40
C TRP A 87 40.95 -6.32 14.50
N SER A 88 42.03 -5.62 14.15
CA SER A 88 42.08 -4.16 14.12
C SER A 88 41.10 -3.53 13.11
N LYS A 89 40.85 -4.20 11.97
CA LYS A 89 39.79 -3.79 11.03
C LYS A 89 38.41 -3.97 11.66
N MET A 90 38.21 -5.05 12.41
CA MET A 90 36.95 -5.31 13.10
C MET A 90 36.70 -4.30 14.24
N GLU A 91 37.71 -3.90 15.01
CA GLU A 91 37.56 -2.87 16.04
C GLU A 91 37.07 -1.54 15.46
N ARG A 92 37.56 -1.15 14.28
CA ARG A 92 37.05 0.02 13.55
C ARG A 92 35.58 -0.16 13.12
N ALA A 93 35.21 -1.34 12.63
CA ALA A 93 33.81 -1.63 12.28
C ALA A 93 32.89 -1.59 13.52
N LEU A 94 33.32 -2.13 14.66
CA LEU A 94 32.59 -2.06 15.92
C LEU A 94 32.44 -0.62 16.42
N ALA A 95 33.47 0.22 16.28
CA ALA A 95 33.40 1.64 16.60
C ALA A 95 32.37 2.37 15.73
N TYR A 96 32.38 2.12 14.41
CA TYR A 96 31.37 2.65 13.49
C TYR A 96 29.95 2.20 13.85
N MET A 97 29.76 0.92 14.20
CA MET A 97 28.46 0.42 14.66
C MET A 97 27.98 1.14 15.93
N LYS A 98 28.87 1.37 16.90
CA LYS A 98 28.55 2.13 18.13
C LYS A 98 28.13 3.57 17.82
N GLU A 99 28.82 4.24 16.89
CA GLU A 99 28.47 5.60 16.43
C GLU A 99 27.05 5.64 15.84
N ARG A 100 26.65 4.58 15.13
CA ARG A 100 25.29 4.38 14.60
C ARG A 100 24.28 3.83 15.63
N ARG A 101 24.62 3.86 16.92
CA ARG A 101 23.79 3.42 18.06
C ARG A 101 23.45 1.93 18.08
N VAL A 102 24.28 1.08 17.48
CA VAL A 102 24.19 -0.38 17.64
C VAL A 102 24.66 -0.77 19.05
N THR A 103 23.93 -1.68 19.70
CA THR A 103 24.32 -2.19 21.03
C THR A 103 25.48 -3.18 20.89
N VAL A 104 26.65 -2.85 21.42
CA VAL A 104 27.84 -3.71 21.42
C VAL A 104 28.20 -4.12 22.84
N VAL A 105 28.19 -5.42 23.12
CA VAL A 105 28.46 -6.00 24.44
C VAL A 105 29.74 -6.82 24.40
N GLU A 106 30.71 -6.48 25.24
CA GLU A 106 31.92 -7.30 25.40
C GLU A 106 31.65 -8.48 26.35
N CYS A 107 31.86 -9.69 25.88
CA CYS A 107 31.67 -10.92 26.65
C CYS A 107 33.03 -11.47 27.08
N GLY A 108 33.23 -11.65 28.40
CA GLY A 108 34.41 -12.33 28.95
C GLY A 108 35.40 -11.48 29.76
N GLY A 109 35.02 -10.32 30.29
CA GLY A 109 35.92 -9.41 31.04
C GLY A 109 35.68 -9.26 32.55
N GLY A 110 34.73 -9.99 33.16
CA GLY A 110 34.44 -9.88 34.60
C GLY A 110 35.32 -10.78 35.47
N TRP A 111 35.92 -10.22 36.54
CA TRP A 111 36.59 -11.01 37.59
C TRP A 111 35.61 -12.06 38.14
N GLY A 112 35.90 -13.35 37.91
CA GLY A 112 35.14 -14.49 38.44
C GLY A 112 34.20 -15.22 37.47
N ALA A 113 33.96 -14.71 36.25
CA ALA A 113 33.19 -15.46 35.25
C ALA A 113 34.06 -16.52 34.57
N ARG A 114 33.65 -17.80 34.63
CA ARG A 114 34.36 -18.92 33.99
C ARG A 114 34.65 -18.60 32.51
N ARG A 115 35.93 -18.70 32.14
CA ARG A 115 36.51 -18.65 30.79
C ARG A 115 35.96 -19.77 29.89
N ARG A 116 34.68 -19.75 29.52
CA ARG A 116 34.16 -20.63 28.46
C ARG A 116 33.89 -19.79 27.24
N GLY A 117 34.61 -20.10 26.16
CA GLY A 117 34.27 -19.62 24.82
C GLY A 117 32.89 -20.09 24.38
N LEU A 118 32.44 -19.62 23.23
CA LEU A 118 31.13 -19.98 22.70
C LEU A 118 31.05 -21.50 22.45
N THR A 119 30.18 -22.19 23.17
CA THR A 119 29.89 -23.60 22.89
C THR A 119 28.91 -23.66 21.72
N VAL A 120 29.38 -24.19 20.59
CA VAL A 120 28.55 -24.43 19.40
C VAL A 120 28.17 -25.91 19.39
N ARG A 121 26.90 -26.18 19.11
CA ARG A 121 26.37 -27.53 18.89
C ARG A 121 25.60 -27.51 17.59
N ASP A 122 25.67 -28.60 16.86
CA ASP A 122 24.87 -28.78 15.66
C ASP A 122 23.38 -28.86 16.04
N GLU A 123 22.54 -28.31 15.18
CA GLU A 123 21.10 -28.45 15.33
C GLU A 123 20.67 -29.90 15.06
N PRO A 124 19.59 -30.38 15.72
CA PRO A 124 18.89 -31.57 15.25
C PRO A 124 18.52 -31.34 13.77
N GLU A 125 18.97 -32.22 12.87
CA GLU A 125 18.80 -32.12 11.39
C GLU A 125 19.84 -31.24 10.66
N PHE A 126 20.99 -30.94 11.28
CA PHE A 126 22.05 -30.21 10.60
C PHE A 126 22.47 -30.90 9.29
N GLY A 127 22.40 -30.16 8.18
CA GLY A 127 22.75 -30.64 6.84
C GLY A 127 21.61 -31.32 6.08
N GLU A 128 20.45 -31.54 6.71
CA GLU A 128 19.28 -32.05 6.02
C GLU A 128 18.72 -31.02 5.03
N ARG A 129 18.19 -31.50 3.91
CA ARG A 129 17.64 -30.63 2.87
C ARG A 129 16.21 -30.22 3.23
N MET A 130 15.93 -28.92 3.19
CA MET A 130 14.57 -28.40 3.34
C MET A 130 13.68 -28.96 2.23
N GLN A 131 12.57 -29.60 2.62
CA GLN A 131 11.64 -30.23 1.68
C GLN A 131 10.67 -29.23 1.04
N ASP A 132 10.25 -28.23 1.82
CA ASP A 132 9.34 -27.17 1.39
C ASP A 132 10.10 -25.94 0.87
N LEU A 133 9.38 -25.01 0.22
CA LEU A 133 9.94 -23.75 -0.27
C LEU A 133 10.45 -22.82 0.84
N PHE A 134 10.01 -23.04 2.07
CA PHE A 134 10.43 -22.34 3.29
C PHE A 134 10.07 -23.21 4.49
N PHE A 135 10.77 -23.00 5.61
CA PHE A 135 10.44 -23.68 6.86
C PHE A 135 9.03 -23.31 7.30
N CYS A 136 8.16 -24.29 7.56
CA CYS A 136 6.83 -24.08 8.10
C CYS A 136 6.40 -25.33 8.86
N VAL A 137 5.82 -25.15 10.04
CA VAL A 137 5.10 -26.23 10.72
C VAL A 137 3.83 -26.52 9.95
N GLN A 138 3.82 -27.63 9.22
CA GLN A 138 2.70 -28.02 8.36
C GLN A 138 1.53 -28.57 9.18
N HIS A 139 1.79 -29.38 10.19
CA HIS A 139 0.76 -30.01 11.00
C HIS A 139 1.22 -30.13 12.46
N ALA A 140 0.27 -29.93 13.38
CA ALA A 140 0.42 -30.27 14.78
C ALA A 140 -0.92 -30.86 15.23
N GLU A 141 -0.89 -32.05 15.83
CA GLU A 141 -2.09 -32.82 16.16
C GLU A 141 -3.02 -32.01 17.09
N GLY A 142 -4.31 -31.94 16.74
CA GLY A 142 -5.33 -31.21 17.49
C GLY A 142 -5.24 -29.67 17.43
N ILE A 143 -4.18 -29.10 16.84
CA ILE A 143 -4.02 -27.65 16.72
C ILE A 143 -4.75 -27.14 15.48
N LYS A 144 -5.69 -26.22 15.70
CA LYS A 144 -6.44 -25.57 14.62
C LYS A 144 -5.59 -24.55 13.86
N PHE A 145 -6.01 -24.29 12.62
CA PHE A 145 -5.30 -23.40 11.68
C PHE A 145 -4.99 -21.99 12.24
N PRO A 146 -5.92 -21.25 12.90
CA PRO A 146 -5.63 -19.92 13.43
C PRO A 146 -4.44 -19.87 14.39
N ALA A 147 -4.37 -20.83 15.33
CA ALA A 147 -3.27 -20.95 16.27
C ALA A 147 -1.98 -21.39 15.56
N LEU A 148 -2.04 -22.41 14.70
CA LEU A 148 -0.86 -22.91 13.98
C LEU A 148 -0.23 -21.85 13.06
N PHE A 149 -1.05 -21.01 12.44
CA PHE A 149 -0.58 -19.89 11.63
C PHE A 149 0.22 -18.87 12.47
N LEU A 150 -0.25 -18.56 13.68
CA LEU A 150 0.45 -17.65 14.59
C LEU A 150 1.71 -18.28 15.21
N VAL A 151 1.73 -19.58 15.46
CA VAL A 151 2.96 -20.30 15.85
C VAL A 151 4.03 -20.13 14.77
N ASN A 152 3.67 -20.34 13.50
CA ASN A 152 4.57 -20.07 12.37
C ASN A 152 5.00 -18.60 12.32
N ALA A 153 4.10 -17.64 12.63
CA ALA A 153 4.47 -16.22 12.72
C ALA A 153 5.51 -15.92 13.81
N LEU A 154 5.45 -16.60 14.96
CA LEU A 154 6.45 -16.45 16.04
C LEU A 154 7.82 -16.98 15.62
N VAL A 155 7.85 -18.17 15.00
CA VAL A 155 9.09 -18.77 14.48
C VAL A 155 9.67 -17.90 13.37
N HIS A 156 8.83 -17.45 12.44
CA HIS A 156 9.27 -16.61 11.33
C HIS A 156 9.76 -15.23 11.80
N LYS A 157 9.23 -14.68 12.89
CA LYS A 157 9.78 -13.46 13.47
C LYS A 157 11.12 -13.70 14.20
N GLY A 158 11.44 -14.95 14.55
CA GLY A 158 12.60 -15.29 15.38
C GLY A 158 12.39 -15.00 16.87
N VAL A 159 11.13 -14.85 17.31
CA VAL A 159 10.80 -14.70 18.74
C VAL A 159 11.02 -16.02 19.47
N ILE A 160 10.66 -17.13 18.82
CA ILE A 160 10.95 -18.49 19.29
C ILE A 160 11.69 -19.26 18.19
N ASN A 161 12.43 -20.28 18.60
CA ASN A 161 13.11 -21.20 17.70
C ASN A 161 12.23 -22.44 17.48
N GLN A 162 12.28 -23.05 16.29
CA GLN A 162 11.60 -24.31 15.97
C GLN A 162 11.84 -25.43 17.02
N HIS A 163 13.02 -25.50 17.62
CA HIS A 163 13.35 -26.51 18.63
C HIS A 163 12.68 -26.26 20.00
N GLN A 164 12.03 -25.12 20.19
CA GLN A 164 11.18 -24.84 21.35
C GLN A 164 9.73 -25.30 21.14
N LEU A 165 9.37 -25.79 19.95
CA LEU A 165 8.05 -26.34 19.64
C LEU A 165 7.94 -27.79 20.14
N THR A 166 8.02 -27.95 21.46
CA THR A 166 7.97 -29.25 22.14
C THR A 166 6.53 -29.77 22.27
N PRO A 167 6.33 -31.07 22.58
CA PRO A 167 5.01 -31.58 22.94
C PRO A 167 4.35 -30.80 24.09
N GLU A 168 5.15 -30.28 25.04
CA GLU A 168 4.66 -29.40 26.10
C GLU A 168 4.10 -28.08 25.54
N PHE A 169 4.81 -27.44 24.61
CA PHE A 169 4.35 -26.20 23.97
C PHE A 169 3.00 -26.39 23.27
N PHE A 170 2.85 -27.47 22.49
CA PHE A 170 1.57 -27.80 21.85
C PHE A 170 0.50 -28.23 22.85
N GLY A 171 0.89 -28.92 23.94
CA GLY A 171 -0.01 -29.26 25.05
C GLY A 171 -0.63 -28.03 25.72
N LEU A 172 0.12 -26.93 25.85
CA LEU A 172 -0.42 -25.66 26.35
C LEU A 172 -1.48 -25.05 25.42
N LEU A 173 -1.34 -25.21 24.11
CA LEU A 173 -2.33 -24.76 23.13
C LEU A 173 -3.57 -25.65 23.14
N LEU A 174 -3.41 -26.97 23.27
CA LEU A 174 -4.54 -27.92 23.37
C LEU A 174 -5.35 -27.73 24.66
N GLY A 175 -4.69 -27.32 25.75
CA GLY A 175 -5.33 -27.15 27.07
C GLY A 175 -6.14 -25.87 27.27
N ARG A 176 -6.28 -25.02 26.25
CA ARG A 176 -6.96 -23.71 26.33
C ARG A 176 -7.86 -23.48 25.12
N GLU A 177 -8.86 -22.62 25.27
CA GLU A 177 -9.75 -22.20 24.19
C GLU A 177 -9.00 -21.46 23.08
N GLU A 178 -9.47 -21.60 21.84
CA GLU A 178 -8.82 -21.06 20.64
C GLU A 178 -8.67 -19.55 20.67
N ASP A 179 -9.68 -18.81 21.14
CA ASP A 179 -9.64 -17.34 21.20
C ASP A 179 -8.56 -16.85 22.18
N VAL A 180 -8.42 -17.54 23.32
CA VAL A 180 -7.35 -17.26 24.30
C VAL A 180 -5.98 -17.52 23.67
N ASN A 181 -5.84 -18.63 22.93
CA ASN A 181 -4.60 -18.95 22.24
C ASN A 181 -4.25 -17.91 21.17
N VAL A 182 -5.20 -17.53 20.34
CA VAL A 182 -5.01 -16.54 19.27
C VAL A 182 -4.59 -15.19 19.84
N ALA A 183 -5.29 -14.71 20.87
CA ALA A 183 -4.95 -13.45 21.54
C ALA A 183 -3.57 -13.51 22.22
N ALA A 184 -3.27 -14.60 22.95
CA ALA A 184 -1.98 -14.78 23.60
C ALA A 184 -0.82 -14.85 22.59
N LEU A 185 -0.99 -15.56 21.47
CA LEU A 185 0.02 -15.67 20.41
C LEU A 185 0.22 -14.35 19.65
N LYS A 186 -0.86 -13.58 19.38
CA LYS A 186 -0.76 -12.22 18.82
C LYS A 186 0.06 -11.32 19.73
N GLU A 187 -0.14 -11.41 21.04
CA GLU A 187 0.63 -10.63 22.00
C GLU A 187 2.08 -11.13 22.15
N PHE A 188 2.28 -12.44 22.12
CA PHE A 188 3.62 -13.05 22.09
C PHE A 188 4.40 -12.53 20.87
N TRP A 189 3.74 -12.41 19.72
CA TRP A 189 4.36 -11.87 18.52
C TRP A 189 4.81 -10.42 18.70
N GLY A 190 4.20 -9.63 19.58
CA GLY A 190 4.62 -8.26 19.89
C GLY A 190 6.01 -8.13 20.52
N ILE A 191 6.60 -9.22 21.03
CA ILE A 191 7.92 -9.22 21.67
C ILE A 191 9.03 -8.95 20.62
N LYS A 192 9.98 -8.09 20.99
CA LYS A 192 11.08 -7.67 20.11
C LYS A 192 12.33 -8.56 20.20
N PHE A 193 12.50 -9.28 21.29
CA PHE A 193 13.69 -10.09 21.56
C PHE A 193 13.36 -11.59 21.57
N PRO A 194 14.31 -12.47 21.20
CA PRO A 194 14.14 -13.91 21.33
C PRO A 194 13.79 -14.30 22.76
N VAL A 195 12.84 -15.22 22.89
CA VAL A 195 12.43 -15.85 24.14
C VAL A 195 13.02 -17.25 24.18
N PHE A 196 13.77 -17.54 25.24
CA PHE A 196 14.45 -18.83 25.43
C PHE A 196 13.60 -19.89 26.14
N ASP A 197 12.48 -19.48 26.74
CA ASP A 197 11.53 -20.34 27.42
C ASP A 197 10.11 -20.03 26.92
N ALA A 198 9.81 -20.58 25.74
CA ALA A 198 8.54 -20.36 25.06
C ALA A 198 7.34 -20.88 25.86
N CYS A 199 7.45 -22.04 26.52
CA CYS A 199 6.37 -22.65 27.31
C CYS A 199 5.94 -21.75 28.47
N ARG A 200 6.87 -21.32 29.33
CA ARG A 200 6.57 -20.43 30.46
C ARG A 200 5.99 -19.10 29.97
N ARG A 201 6.53 -18.55 28.88
CA ARG A 201 6.03 -17.29 28.34
C ARG A 201 4.61 -17.41 27.80
N LEU A 202 4.34 -18.45 27.01
CA LEU A 202 3.00 -18.71 26.46
C LEU A 202 1.97 -18.87 27.59
N LYS A 203 2.28 -19.69 28.61
CA LYS A 203 1.41 -19.90 29.77
C LYS A 203 1.06 -18.59 30.47
N ASN A 204 2.07 -17.75 30.76
CA ASN A 204 1.86 -16.44 31.40
C ASN A 204 0.97 -15.51 30.56
N LEU A 205 1.10 -15.54 29.23
CA LEU A 205 0.28 -14.74 28.31
C LEU A 205 -1.17 -15.27 28.29
N GLN A 206 -1.37 -16.58 28.16
CA GLN A 206 -2.68 -17.21 28.24
C GLN A 206 -3.40 -16.87 29.55
N ASP A 207 -2.71 -16.98 30.69
CA ASP A 207 -3.28 -16.67 32.00
C ASP A 207 -3.64 -15.17 32.13
N ARG A 208 -2.88 -14.27 31.51
CA ARG A 208 -3.22 -12.85 31.50
C ARG A 208 -4.42 -12.55 30.59
N VAL A 209 -4.47 -13.13 29.38
CA VAL A 209 -5.58 -12.97 28.44
C VAL A 209 -6.87 -13.51 29.04
N ALA A 210 -6.83 -14.70 29.66
CA ALA A 210 -7.98 -15.30 30.33
C ALA A 210 -8.53 -14.43 31.47
N ARG A 211 -7.68 -13.62 32.12
CA ARG A 211 -8.08 -12.67 33.17
C ARG A 211 -8.63 -11.35 32.62
N ASN A 212 -8.52 -11.08 31.32
CA ASN A 212 -8.97 -9.83 30.71
C ASN A 212 -9.83 -10.08 29.45
N PRO A 213 -11.15 -10.28 29.63
CA PRO A 213 -12.07 -10.56 28.52
C PRO A 213 -12.10 -9.50 27.42
N LYS A 214 -11.66 -8.25 27.71
CA LYS A 214 -11.58 -7.18 26.71
C LYS A 214 -10.55 -7.47 25.61
N LEU A 215 -9.60 -8.37 25.85
CA LEU A 215 -8.57 -8.77 24.88
C LEU A 215 -9.04 -9.83 23.87
N LEU A 216 -10.20 -10.45 24.12
CA LEU A 216 -10.75 -11.52 23.27
C LEU A 216 -11.70 -10.98 22.19
N ASN A 217 -12.27 -9.79 22.39
CA ASN A 217 -13.34 -9.26 21.54
C ASN A 217 -12.92 -7.99 20.79
N SER A 218 -12.59 -8.13 19.51
CA SER A 218 -12.77 -7.07 18.52
C SER A 218 -13.81 -7.53 17.51
N LYS A 219 -15.06 -7.06 17.63
CA LYS A 219 -16.04 -7.26 16.56
C LYS A 219 -15.50 -6.56 15.31
N ILE A 220 -15.23 -7.33 14.27
CA ILE A 220 -14.88 -6.81 12.96
C ILE A 220 -16.20 -6.36 12.33
N GLY A 221 -16.34 -5.08 11.98
CA GLY A 221 -17.53 -4.58 11.30
C GLY A 221 -17.71 -5.23 9.92
N ASP A 222 -18.92 -5.19 9.38
CA ASP A 222 -19.30 -5.92 8.14
C ASP A 222 -18.46 -5.51 6.92
N ASP A 223 -17.94 -4.27 6.88
CA ASP A 223 -17.08 -3.76 5.81
C ASP A 223 -15.59 -4.12 5.96
N HIS A 224 -15.23 -4.77 7.05
CA HIS A 224 -13.86 -5.13 7.39
C HIS A 224 -13.65 -6.64 7.34
N SER A 225 -12.41 -7.05 7.09
CA SER A 225 -12.05 -8.46 7.08
C SER A 225 -10.63 -8.65 7.59
N GLU A 226 -10.42 -9.76 8.29
CA GLU A 226 -9.12 -10.14 8.81
C GLU A 226 -8.28 -10.80 7.71
N VAL A 227 -7.29 -10.08 7.17
CA VAL A 227 -6.46 -10.54 6.06
C VAL A 227 -5.14 -11.09 6.59
N ARG A 228 -4.90 -12.39 6.34
CA ARG A 228 -3.60 -13.03 6.59
C ARG A 228 -2.60 -12.64 5.51
N ARG A 229 -1.35 -12.40 5.92
CA ARG A 229 -0.27 -11.99 5.01
C ARG A 229 0.93 -12.92 5.14
N LEU A 230 1.53 -13.23 4.00
CA LEU A 230 2.80 -13.94 3.90
C LEU A 230 3.77 -13.07 3.09
N VAL A 231 4.93 -12.76 3.65
CA VAL A 231 6.00 -12.09 2.90
C VAL A 231 7.02 -13.13 2.46
N ILE A 232 7.33 -13.18 1.17
CA ILE A 232 8.37 -14.03 0.60
C ILE A 232 9.58 -13.17 0.29
N THR A 233 10.72 -13.56 0.82
CA THR A 233 12.03 -12.97 0.49
C THR A 233 12.90 -13.99 -0.24
N PRO A 234 14.05 -13.58 -0.81
CA PRO A 234 14.95 -14.50 -1.50
C PRO A 234 15.39 -15.69 -0.65
N THR A 235 15.60 -15.50 0.65
CA THR A 235 16.10 -16.57 1.54
C THR A 235 15.02 -17.25 2.38
N ARG A 236 13.86 -16.64 2.59
CA ARG A 236 12.84 -17.19 3.52
C ARG A 236 11.41 -16.68 3.27
N ALA A 237 10.52 -16.98 4.21
CA ALA A 237 9.17 -16.43 4.28
C ALA A 237 8.85 -15.91 5.70
N TYR A 238 7.87 -15.00 5.78
CA TYR A 238 7.38 -14.42 7.03
C TYR A 238 5.86 -14.50 7.09
N CYS A 239 5.35 -15.29 8.04
CA CYS A 239 3.94 -15.22 8.41
C CYS A 239 3.74 -13.99 9.27
N LEU A 240 2.87 -13.08 8.84
CA LEU A 240 2.50 -11.92 9.62
C LEU A 240 1.15 -12.16 10.28
N PRO A 241 0.95 -11.71 11.53
CA PRO A 241 -0.36 -11.78 12.17
C PRO A 241 -1.44 -11.17 11.26
N PRO A 242 -2.66 -11.73 11.27
CA PRO A 242 -3.74 -11.20 10.46
C PRO A 242 -4.01 -9.72 10.79
N GLN A 243 -4.27 -8.90 9.76
CA GLN A 243 -4.57 -7.47 9.90
C GLN A 243 -6.00 -7.18 9.48
N VAL A 244 -6.68 -6.30 10.22
CA VAL A 244 -8.02 -5.85 9.85
C VAL A 244 -7.90 -4.78 8.78
N GLU A 245 -8.53 -5.03 7.64
CA GLU A 245 -8.53 -4.13 6.48
C GLU A 245 -9.94 -3.97 5.93
N ARG A 246 -10.13 -2.96 5.07
CA ARG A 246 -11.37 -2.84 4.31
C ARG A 246 -11.50 -4.01 3.36
N SER A 247 -12.65 -4.69 3.43
CA SER A 247 -12.93 -5.87 2.64
C SER A 247 -13.12 -5.53 1.16
N ASN A 248 -13.19 -6.56 0.33
CA ASN A 248 -13.46 -6.47 -1.10
C ASN A 248 -14.58 -7.44 -1.47
N ARG A 249 -15.11 -7.29 -2.68
CA ARG A 249 -16.23 -8.07 -3.19
C ARG A 249 -16.05 -9.58 -3.00
N VAL A 250 -14.87 -10.10 -3.35
CA VAL A 250 -14.58 -11.54 -3.31
C VAL A 250 -14.53 -12.04 -1.86
N VAL A 251 -13.77 -11.37 -0.99
CA VAL A 251 -13.62 -11.79 0.40
C VAL A 251 -14.94 -11.67 1.17
N ARG A 252 -15.75 -10.63 0.90
CA ARG A 252 -17.10 -10.51 1.45
C ARG A 252 -18.01 -11.66 1.03
N HIS A 253 -18.04 -12.00 -0.25
CA HIS A 253 -18.90 -13.08 -0.73
C HIS A 253 -18.50 -14.45 -0.16
N TYR A 254 -17.19 -14.72 -0.06
CA TYR A 254 -16.64 -15.95 0.49
C TYR A 254 -16.28 -15.84 1.98
N CYS A 255 -17.00 -15.01 2.76
CA CYS A 255 -16.66 -14.69 4.15
C CYS A 255 -16.56 -15.93 5.06
N VAL A 256 -17.40 -16.96 4.83
CA VAL A 256 -17.40 -18.23 5.56
C VAL A 256 -16.06 -18.97 5.47
N VAL A 257 -15.30 -18.75 4.40
CA VAL A 257 -13.98 -19.34 4.17
C VAL A 257 -12.89 -18.27 4.01
N ALA A 258 -13.09 -17.09 4.59
CA ALA A 258 -12.16 -15.97 4.48
C ALA A 258 -10.75 -16.31 4.97
N ASP A 259 -10.62 -17.22 5.95
CA ASP A 259 -9.34 -17.69 6.49
C ASP A 259 -8.49 -18.50 5.49
N ARG A 260 -9.08 -18.89 4.35
CA ARG A 260 -8.40 -19.56 3.23
C ARG A 260 -7.81 -18.60 2.21
N PHE A 261 -8.13 -17.30 2.29
CA PHE A 261 -7.50 -16.26 1.49
C PHE A 261 -6.21 -15.80 2.16
N LEU A 262 -5.15 -15.65 1.36
CA LEU A 262 -3.85 -15.22 1.82
C LEU A 262 -3.28 -14.18 0.87
N ARG A 263 -2.89 -13.02 1.38
CA ARG A 263 -2.14 -12.05 0.59
C ARG A 263 -0.65 -12.34 0.70
N VAL A 264 -0.05 -12.70 -0.43
CA VAL A 264 1.39 -12.98 -0.54
C VAL A 264 2.09 -11.77 -1.13
N THR A 265 3.16 -11.30 -0.50
CA THR A 265 3.96 -10.14 -0.96
C THR A 265 5.39 -10.57 -1.20
N PHE A 266 5.97 -10.21 -2.33
CA PHE A 266 7.35 -10.53 -2.70
C PHE A 266 8.24 -9.31 -2.44
N MET A 267 9.18 -9.45 -1.51
CA MET A 267 10.04 -8.39 -1.01
C MET A 267 11.50 -8.86 -1.02
N ASP A 268 12.45 -7.93 -0.89
CA ASP A 268 13.82 -8.29 -0.51
C ASP A 268 13.93 -8.40 1.01
N GLU A 269 15.09 -8.86 1.50
CA GLU A 269 15.35 -8.92 2.94
C GLU A 269 15.19 -7.53 3.59
N GLY A 270 14.78 -7.52 4.86
CA GLY A 270 14.47 -6.27 5.58
C GLY A 270 13.17 -5.60 5.13
N MET A 271 12.27 -6.35 4.47
CA MET A 271 10.98 -5.84 3.98
C MET A 271 11.15 -4.70 2.97
N GLN A 272 12.21 -4.77 2.16
CA GLN A 272 12.46 -3.80 1.09
C GLN A 272 11.78 -4.22 -0.21
N GLN A 273 11.59 -3.27 -1.12
CA GLN A 273 11.05 -3.60 -2.43
C GLN A 273 12.07 -4.39 -3.25
N LEU A 274 11.64 -5.52 -3.83
CA LEU A 274 12.47 -6.32 -4.73
C LEU A 274 12.74 -5.54 -6.04
N ASN A 275 14.01 -5.37 -6.39
CA ASN A 275 14.40 -4.68 -7.62
C ASN A 275 14.36 -5.63 -8.83
N SER A 276 14.04 -5.13 -10.03
CA SER A 276 14.12 -5.87 -11.30
C SER A 276 15.52 -6.47 -11.55
N ASN A 277 16.57 -5.76 -11.11
CA ASN A 277 17.96 -6.23 -11.20
C ASN A 277 18.25 -7.45 -10.31
N VAL A 278 17.37 -7.78 -9.35
CA VAL A 278 17.50 -9.01 -8.54
C VAL A 278 16.94 -10.22 -9.27
N LEU A 279 15.99 -10.02 -10.19
CA LEU A 279 15.34 -11.10 -10.94
C LEU A 279 16.15 -11.52 -12.19
N ASN A 280 17.05 -10.65 -12.65
CA ASN A 280 17.80 -10.81 -13.90
C ASN A 280 19.29 -10.51 -13.66
N PHE A 281 20.18 -11.17 -14.38
CA PHE A 281 21.58 -10.78 -14.47
C PHE A 281 22.03 -10.78 -15.95
N SER A 282 22.95 -9.87 -16.28
CA SER A 282 23.58 -9.77 -17.60
C SER A 282 24.97 -10.40 -17.53
N ALA A 283 25.38 -11.10 -18.59
CA ALA A 283 26.78 -11.41 -18.80
C ALA A 283 27.59 -10.12 -19.07
N ALA A 284 28.92 -10.20 -18.95
CA ALA A 284 29.88 -9.11 -19.12
C ALA A 284 29.63 -8.26 -20.39
N GLN A 285 30.05 -6.99 -20.33
CA GLN A 285 29.82 -5.98 -21.38
C GLN A 285 30.31 -6.43 -22.78
N ILE A 286 31.41 -7.21 -22.84
CA ILE A 286 31.96 -7.80 -24.08
C ILE A 286 30.96 -8.72 -24.79
N VAL A 287 30.16 -9.49 -24.05
CA VAL A 287 29.12 -10.38 -24.61
C VAL A 287 27.93 -9.57 -25.13
N LYS A 288 27.66 -8.42 -24.49
CA LYS A 288 26.59 -7.48 -24.85
C LYS A 288 26.89 -6.76 -26.17
N ASP A 289 28.16 -6.45 -26.42
CA ASP A 289 28.63 -5.76 -27.62
C ASP A 289 28.82 -6.72 -28.83
N LEU A 290 29.17 -7.99 -28.58
CA LEU A 290 29.32 -9.02 -29.63
C LEU A 290 27.99 -9.59 -30.15
N MET A 291 26.92 -9.53 -29.35
CA MET A 291 25.63 -10.14 -29.66
C MET A 291 24.59 -9.05 -29.89
N SER A 292 24.49 -8.56 -31.13
CA SER A 292 23.44 -7.63 -31.54
C SER A 292 22.08 -8.32 -31.58
N ASN A 293 21.45 -8.50 -30.41
CA ASN A 293 20.00 -8.58 -30.21
C ASN A 293 19.67 -8.66 -28.71
N SER A 294 18.71 -7.83 -28.31
CA SER A 294 17.93 -7.91 -27.07
C SER A 294 17.59 -9.36 -26.68
N PHE A 295 17.54 -9.69 -25.37
CA PHE A 295 16.99 -10.92 -24.74
C PHE A 295 17.92 -11.92 -24.00
N LEU A 296 19.22 -11.67 -23.77
CA LEU A 296 20.05 -12.56 -22.92
C LEU A 296 20.19 -12.10 -21.45
N GLN A 297 19.10 -11.64 -20.83
CA GLN A 297 19.07 -11.55 -19.36
C GLN A 297 18.80 -12.94 -18.78
N HIS A 298 19.81 -13.56 -18.18
CA HIS A 298 19.64 -14.82 -17.47
C HIS A 298 18.81 -14.59 -16.20
N LYS A 299 17.89 -15.52 -15.91
CA LYS A 299 17.01 -15.44 -14.75
C LYS A 299 17.71 -15.96 -13.50
N THR A 300 17.73 -15.17 -12.44
CA THR A 300 18.35 -15.55 -11.16
C THR A 300 17.57 -16.68 -10.47
N THR A 301 18.18 -17.31 -9.46
CA THR A 301 17.48 -18.24 -8.56
C THR A 301 16.33 -17.56 -7.82
N VAL A 302 16.43 -16.24 -7.56
CA VAL A 302 15.35 -15.45 -6.97
C VAL A 302 14.14 -15.40 -7.91
N TYR A 303 14.35 -15.15 -9.21
CA TYR A 303 13.26 -15.24 -10.19
C TYR A 303 12.61 -16.62 -10.22
N LYS A 304 13.42 -17.69 -10.21
CA LYS A 304 12.90 -19.07 -10.18
C LYS A 304 12.04 -19.31 -8.94
N ARG A 305 12.49 -18.84 -7.76
CA ARG A 305 11.73 -18.91 -6.52
C ARG A 305 10.37 -18.21 -6.66
N VAL A 306 10.33 -16.94 -7.06
CA VAL A 306 9.07 -16.18 -7.23
C VAL A 306 8.15 -16.88 -8.24
N LYS A 307 8.71 -17.35 -9.36
CA LYS A 307 7.97 -18.10 -10.38
C LYS A 307 7.32 -19.36 -9.79
N THR A 308 8.07 -20.18 -9.05
CA THR A 308 7.54 -21.39 -8.42
C THR A 308 6.35 -21.09 -7.50
N PHE A 309 6.44 -20.04 -6.66
CA PHE A 309 5.30 -19.61 -5.84
C PHE A 309 4.08 -19.28 -6.68
N LEU A 310 4.23 -18.52 -7.77
CA LEU A 310 3.12 -18.07 -8.62
C LEU A 310 2.54 -19.18 -9.52
N THR A 311 3.34 -20.16 -9.94
CA THR A 311 2.90 -21.21 -10.88
C THR A 311 2.51 -22.52 -10.22
N GLU A 312 3.24 -22.95 -9.19
CA GLU A 312 3.03 -24.25 -8.54
C GLU A 312 2.26 -24.13 -7.20
N GLY A 313 2.27 -22.94 -6.61
CA GLY A 313 1.74 -22.70 -5.28
C GLY A 313 2.68 -23.20 -4.18
N PHE A 314 2.17 -23.32 -2.96
CA PHE A 314 2.95 -23.78 -1.80
C PHE A 314 2.06 -24.36 -0.70
N HIS A 315 2.65 -25.11 0.23
CA HIS A 315 1.95 -25.64 1.41
C HIS A 315 2.29 -24.82 2.65
N MET A 316 1.28 -24.50 3.45
CA MET A 316 1.45 -23.81 4.72
C MET A 316 0.33 -24.22 5.67
N CYS A 317 0.68 -24.60 6.90
CA CYS A 317 -0.28 -25.03 7.92
C CYS A 317 -1.25 -26.11 7.41
N GLY A 318 -0.74 -27.05 6.60
CA GLY A 318 -1.50 -28.20 6.10
C GLY A 318 -2.43 -27.88 4.93
N ARG A 319 -2.39 -26.64 4.42
CA ARG A 319 -3.19 -26.17 3.29
C ARG A 319 -2.30 -25.90 2.08
N LYS A 320 -2.77 -26.25 0.87
CA LYS A 320 -2.12 -25.89 -0.39
C LYS A 320 -2.70 -24.56 -0.89
N TYR A 321 -1.86 -23.54 -1.01
CA TYR A 321 -2.22 -22.23 -1.54
C TYR A 321 -1.86 -22.12 -3.02
N SER A 322 -2.85 -21.74 -3.84
CA SER A 322 -2.71 -21.55 -5.28
C SER A 322 -2.96 -20.08 -5.65
N PHE A 323 -2.26 -19.58 -6.66
CA PHE A 323 -2.39 -18.19 -7.12
C PHE A 323 -3.82 -17.91 -7.64
N LEU A 324 -4.47 -16.89 -7.07
CA LEU A 324 -5.85 -16.50 -7.39
C LEU A 324 -5.89 -15.31 -8.35
N ALA A 325 -5.43 -14.14 -7.93
CA ALA A 325 -5.46 -12.91 -8.74
C ALA A 325 -4.67 -11.79 -8.05
N PHE A 326 -4.58 -10.62 -8.68
CA PHE A 326 -4.07 -9.39 -8.09
C PHE A 326 -4.88 -8.20 -8.64
N SER A 327 -4.97 -7.13 -7.86
CA SER A 327 -5.37 -5.79 -8.34
C SER A 327 -4.15 -4.98 -8.78
N SER A 328 -4.37 -3.87 -9.48
CA SER A 328 -3.27 -2.98 -9.91
C SER A 328 -2.45 -2.43 -8.74
N ASN A 329 -3.12 -2.08 -7.63
CA ASN A 329 -2.43 -1.64 -6.41
C ASN A 329 -1.57 -2.76 -5.84
N GLN A 330 -2.10 -3.98 -5.78
CA GLN A 330 -1.36 -5.12 -5.28
C GLN A 330 -0.15 -5.46 -6.15
N LEU A 331 -0.27 -5.37 -7.47
CA LEU A 331 0.83 -5.58 -8.39
C LEU A 331 1.95 -4.56 -8.15
N ARG A 332 1.62 -3.27 -7.98
CA ARG A 332 2.59 -2.22 -7.62
C ARG A 332 3.29 -2.50 -6.28
N ASP A 333 2.55 -3.06 -5.34
CA ASP A 333 3.05 -3.48 -4.03
C ASP A 333 3.74 -4.86 -4.07
N ARG A 334 3.92 -5.46 -5.27
CA ARG A 334 4.50 -6.80 -5.51
C ARG A 334 3.76 -7.90 -4.74
N SER A 335 2.44 -7.80 -4.70
CA SER A 335 1.57 -8.70 -3.94
C SER A 335 0.47 -9.32 -4.81
N ALA A 336 -0.02 -10.47 -4.37
CA ALA A 336 -1.11 -11.19 -5.00
C ALA A 336 -1.95 -11.95 -3.97
N TRP A 337 -3.19 -12.25 -4.35
CA TRP A 337 -4.06 -13.15 -3.61
C TRP A 337 -3.78 -14.59 -3.97
N PHE A 338 -3.70 -15.42 -2.94
CA PHE A 338 -3.67 -16.86 -3.01
C PHE A 338 -4.86 -17.42 -2.24
N PHE A 339 -5.32 -18.60 -2.65
CA PHE A 339 -6.45 -19.28 -2.03
C PHE A 339 -6.11 -20.73 -1.75
N ALA A 340 -6.52 -21.20 -0.57
CA ALA A 340 -6.39 -22.59 -0.16
C ALA A 340 -7.67 -23.38 -0.49
N GLU A 341 -7.60 -24.24 -1.49
CA GLU A 341 -8.72 -25.09 -1.90
C GLU A 341 -8.96 -26.21 -0.88
N ASP A 342 -10.23 -26.54 -0.65
CA ASP A 342 -10.56 -27.79 0.02
C ASP A 342 -10.45 -28.95 -0.97
N ARG A 343 -9.81 -30.05 -0.57
CA ARG A 343 -9.80 -31.26 -1.42
C ARG A 343 -11.18 -31.91 -1.50
N THR A 344 -12.04 -31.65 -0.51
CA THR A 344 -13.39 -32.22 -0.41
C THR A 344 -14.48 -31.33 -1.02
N ASP A 345 -14.27 -30.02 -1.08
CA ASP A 345 -15.22 -29.03 -1.61
C ASP A 345 -14.82 -28.59 -3.03
N ARG A 346 -15.43 -29.23 -4.04
CA ARG A 346 -15.24 -28.87 -5.45
C ARG A 346 -15.98 -27.60 -5.86
N THR A 347 -16.82 -27.03 -5.01
CA THR A 347 -17.60 -25.82 -5.32
C THR A 347 -16.80 -24.53 -5.07
N ARG A 348 -15.70 -24.61 -4.31
CA ARG A 348 -14.85 -23.48 -3.93
C ARG A 348 -13.39 -23.73 -4.31
N THR A 349 -13.13 -23.69 -5.61
CA THR A 349 -11.80 -23.72 -6.22
C THR A 349 -11.39 -22.34 -6.73
N VAL A 350 -10.10 -22.11 -6.97
CA VAL A 350 -9.58 -20.89 -7.62
C VAL A 350 -10.32 -20.59 -8.93
N GLU A 351 -10.56 -21.62 -9.74
CA GLU A 351 -11.27 -21.48 -11.00
C GLU A 351 -12.74 -21.11 -10.81
N SER A 352 -13.42 -21.72 -9.84
CA SER A 352 -14.81 -21.37 -9.52
C SER A 352 -14.95 -19.93 -9.03
N ILE A 353 -13.99 -19.44 -8.22
CA ILE A 353 -13.96 -18.06 -7.73
C ILE A 353 -13.75 -17.10 -8.91
N ARG A 354 -12.77 -17.38 -9.78
CA ARG A 354 -12.54 -16.58 -11.00
C ARG A 354 -13.76 -16.53 -11.92
N LYS A 355 -14.47 -17.65 -12.07
CA LYS A 355 -15.71 -17.72 -12.84
C LYS A 355 -16.83 -16.89 -12.19
N TRP A 356 -16.93 -16.91 -10.87
CA TRP A 356 -17.89 -16.10 -10.12
C TRP A 356 -17.63 -14.60 -10.24
N MET A 357 -16.36 -14.18 -10.28
CA MET A 357 -15.98 -12.76 -10.39
C MET A 357 -16.56 -12.09 -11.65
N GLY A 358 -16.66 -12.82 -12.76
CA GLY A 358 -17.26 -12.33 -14.00
C GLY A 358 -16.66 -12.98 -15.25
N ARG A 359 -17.07 -12.49 -16.42
CA ARG A 359 -16.59 -12.95 -17.72
C ARG A 359 -15.59 -11.94 -18.31
N PHE A 360 -14.32 -12.33 -18.32
CA PHE A 360 -13.23 -11.49 -18.83
C PHE A 360 -12.85 -11.89 -20.27
N THR A 361 -13.40 -11.19 -21.26
CA THR A 361 -13.25 -11.54 -22.70
C THR A 361 -12.02 -10.94 -23.38
N SER A 362 -11.30 -10.01 -22.75
CA SER A 362 -10.17 -9.33 -23.38
C SER A 362 -9.03 -10.30 -23.70
N LYS A 363 -8.52 -10.21 -24.94
CA LYS A 363 -7.33 -10.93 -25.41
C LYS A 363 -6.02 -10.24 -25.03
N ASN A 364 -6.08 -9.02 -24.50
CA ASN A 364 -4.92 -8.32 -23.96
C ASN A 364 -4.74 -8.72 -22.48
N VAL A 365 -3.58 -9.26 -22.12
CA VAL A 365 -3.34 -9.81 -20.78
C VAL A 365 -3.39 -8.74 -19.69
N ALA A 366 -2.82 -7.56 -19.95
CA ALA A 366 -2.84 -6.45 -18.99
C ALA A 366 -4.28 -5.99 -18.72
N LYS A 367 -5.07 -5.77 -19.77
CA LYS A 367 -6.49 -5.37 -19.65
C LYS A 367 -7.34 -6.46 -18.97
N HIS A 368 -7.11 -7.72 -19.32
CA HIS A 368 -7.80 -8.86 -18.71
C HIS A 368 -7.53 -8.94 -17.20
N THR A 369 -6.25 -8.89 -16.80
CA THR A 369 -5.86 -8.99 -15.39
C THR A 369 -6.28 -7.75 -14.59
N ALA A 370 -6.20 -6.55 -15.17
CA ALA A 370 -6.70 -5.33 -14.55
C ALA A 370 -8.20 -5.41 -14.26
N ARG A 371 -9.02 -5.94 -15.19
CA ARG A 371 -10.47 -6.13 -15.03
C ARG A 371 -10.80 -7.13 -13.92
N MET A 372 -10.15 -8.29 -13.93
CA MET A 372 -10.29 -9.29 -12.86
C MET A 372 -9.85 -8.73 -11.49
N GLY A 373 -8.79 -7.94 -11.47
CA GLY A 373 -8.31 -7.26 -10.26
C GLY A 373 -9.31 -6.28 -9.63
N GLN A 374 -10.29 -5.78 -10.38
CA GLN A 374 -11.27 -4.83 -9.86
C GLN A 374 -12.13 -5.42 -8.74
N CYS A 375 -12.40 -6.73 -8.75
CA CYS A 375 -13.16 -7.40 -7.69
C CYS A 375 -12.40 -7.48 -6.36
N PHE A 376 -11.09 -7.21 -6.36
CA PHE A 376 -10.25 -7.14 -5.15
C PHE A 376 -9.99 -5.70 -4.70
N SER A 377 -10.66 -4.70 -5.29
CA SER A 377 -10.62 -3.33 -4.79
C SER A 377 -11.24 -3.28 -3.39
N SER A 378 -10.59 -2.60 -2.46
CA SER A 378 -11.19 -2.31 -1.16
C SER A 378 -12.37 -1.35 -1.35
N THR A 379 -13.56 -1.78 -0.97
CA THR A 379 -14.81 -1.03 -1.17
C THR A 379 -15.75 -1.21 0.02
N TYR A 380 -16.69 -0.29 0.20
CA TYR A 380 -17.84 -0.43 1.08
C TYR A 380 -19.00 -1.04 0.30
N ALA A 381 -19.67 -2.04 0.86
CA ALA A 381 -20.90 -2.57 0.25
C ALA A 381 -22.10 -1.75 0.75
N THR A 382 -22.90 -1.18 -0.14
CA THR A 382 -23.97 -0.26 0.26
C THR A 382 -25.36 -0.83 0.00
N VAL A 383 -25.88 -0.67 -1.22
CA VAL A 383 -27.26 -0.99 -1.58
C VAL A 383 -27.27 -2.15 -2.57
N VAL A 384 -28.25 -3.06 -2.44
CA VAL A 384 -28.49 -4.13 -3.42
C VAL A 384 -29.50 -3.62 -4.43
N MET A 385 -29.06 -3.39 -5.66
CA MET A 385 -29.91 -2.84 -6.72
C MET A 385 -30.80 -3.92 -7.33
N GLN A 386 -32.03 -3.56 -7.65
CA GLN A 386 -32.89 -4.36 -8.51
C GLN A 386 -32.62 -4.05 -9.99
N PRO A 387 -32.76 -5.04 -10.90
CA PRO A 387 -32.49 -4.82 -12.32
C PRO A 387 -33.33 -3.70 -12.97
N HIS A 388 -34.54 -3.43 -12.46
CA HIS A 388 -35.42 -2.37 -12.98
C HIS A 388 -35.09 -0.97 -12.44
N GLU A 389 -34.21 -0.84 -11.45
CA GLU A 389 -33.76 0.44 -10.89
C GLU A 389 -32.49 0.95 -11.60
N VAL A 390 -31.90 0.16 -12.49
CA VAL A 390 -30.61 0.44 -13.12
C VAL A 390 -30.76 0.55 -14.64
N ASN A 391 -30.37 1.69 -15.18
CA ASN A 391 -30.19 1.87 -16.62
C ASN A 391 -28.71 1.70 -16.97
N GLU A 392 -28.34 0.60 -17.61
CA GLU A 392 -26.96 0.31 -18.03
C GLU A 392 -26.59 0.90 -19.41
N CYS A 393 -27.52 1.62 -20.04
CA CYS A 393 -27.45 2.07 -21.43
C CYS A 393 -27.57 3.60 -21.56
N LEU A 394 -27.15 4.38 -20.56
CA LEU A 394 -27.08 5.83 -20.69
C LEU A 394 -26.05 6.17 -21.78
N GLU A 395 -26.47 6.81 -22.87
CA GLU A 395 -25.61 7.09 -24.03
C GLU A 395 -24.38 7.90 -23.65
N ASP A 396 -23.19 7.57 -24.15
CA ASP A 396 -22.01 8.39 -23.92
C ASP A 396 -22.08 9.72 -24.69
N VAL A 397 -21.55 10.80 -24.09
CA VAL A 397 -21.45 12.11 -24.75
C VAL A 397 -20.19 12.11 -25.63
N GLU A 398 -20.36 11.83 -26.91
CA GLU A 398 -19.27 11.77 -27.87
C GLU A 398 -19.24 12.98 -28.80
N ARG A 399 -18.06 13.56 -29.00
CA ARG A 399 -17.84 14.63 -29.97
C ARG A 399 -16.39 14.63 -30.44
N ASN A 400 -16.17 14.85 -31.74
CA ASN A 400 -14.84 14.94 -32.36
C ASN A 400 -13.91 13.74 -32.05
N GLY A 401 -14.48 12.53 -31.91
CA GLY A 401 -13.72 11.32 -31.60
C GLY A 401 -13.31 11.17 -30.13
N TYR A 402 -13.80 12.04 -29.24
CA TYR A 402 -13.60 11.95 -27.80
C TYR A 402 -14.92 11.67 -27.08
N VAL A 403 -14.82 10.93 -25.97
CA VAL A 403 -15.93 10.67 -25.05
C VAL A 403 -15.80 11.63 -23.87
N PHE A 404 -16.67 12.64 -23.79
CA PHE A 404 -16.68 13.64 -22.71
C PHE A 404 -17.19 13.05 -21.39
N SER A 405 -18.00 12.00 -21.46
CA SER A 405 -18.56 11.30 -20.31
C SER A 405 -17.81 10.03 -19.92
N ASP A 406 -16.56 9.83 -20.37
CA ASP A 406 -15.84 8.58 -20.15
C ASP A 406 -15.70 8.29 -18.65
N GLY A 407 -16.38 7.24 -18.18
CA GLY A 407 -16.28 6.80 -16.79
C GLY A 407 -17.26 7.46 -15.82
N ILE A 408 -18.23 8.27 -16.24
CA ILE A 408 -19.21 8.90 -15.34
C ILE A 408 -20.66 8.58 -15.65
N GLY A 409 -21.45 8.29 -14.62
CA GLY A 409 -22.89 8.07 -14.66
C GLY A 409 -23.65 8.95 -13.66
N LYS A 410 -24.94 8.66 -13.48
CA LYS A 410 -25.87 9.43 -12.63
C LYS A 410 -26.45 8.56 -11.52
N ILE A 411 -26.67 9.16 -10.35
CA ILE A 411 -27.39 8.57 -9.22
C ILE A 411 -28.48 9.54 -8.76
N THR A 412 -29.69 9.03 -8.49
CA THR A 412 -30.76 9.88 -7.96
C THR A 412 -30.46 10.33 -6.53
N GLN A 413 -31.03 11.47 -6.14
CA GLN A 413 -30.85 12.00 -4.78
C GLN A 413 -31.33 11.00 -3.70
N GLU A 414 -32.41 10.29 -3.95
CA GLU A 414 -32.95 9.28 -3.02
C GLU A 414 -31.95 8.14 -2.77
N LEU A 415 -31.43 7.53 -3.84
CA LEU A 415 -30.44 6.46 -3.72
C LEU A 415 -29.12 6.97 -3.11
N ALA A 416 -28.69 8.19 -3.47
CA ALA A 416 -27.50 8.80 -2.89
C ALA A 416 -27.63 8.99 -1.37
N LEU A 417 -28.80 9.36 -0.85
CA LEU A 417 -29.06 9.44 0.58
C LEU A 417 -29.06 8.07 1.26
N GLU A 418 -29.58 7.03 0.60
CA GLU A 418 -29.50 5.66 1.11
C GLU A 418 -28.04 5.17 1.21
N VAL A 419 -27.25 5.43 0.17
CA VAL A 419 -25.81 5.15 0.13
C VAL A 419 -25.09 5.92 1.25
N ALA A 420 -25.35 7.23 1.39
CA ALA A 420 -24.78 8.05 2.46
C ALA A 420 -25.14 7.52 3.85
N LYS A 421 -26.38 7.05 4.06
CA LYS A 421 -26.82 6.43 5.32
C LYS A 421 -26.04 5.15 5.65
N LYS A 422 -25.80 4.28 4.66
CA LYS A 422 -24.97 3.08 4.84
C LYS A 422 -23.52 3.43 5.20
N LEU A 423 -22.99 4.50 4.61
CA LEU A 423 -21.64 4.99 4.87
C LEU A 423 -21.51 5.86 6.13
N GLN A 424 -22.62 6.16 6.83
CA GLN A 424 -22.67 7.06 7.99
C GLN A 424 -22.23 8.50 7.65
N LEU A 425 -22.65 9.00 6.48
CA LEU A 425 -22.33 10.32 5.93
C LEU A 425 -23.56 11.24 5.78
N THR A 426 -24.61 11.02 6.57
CA THR A 426 -25.88 11.76 6.41
C THR A 426 -25.81 13.24 6.80
N ASP A 427 -24.83 13.63 7.62
CA ASP A 427 -24.67 15.03 8.04
C ASP A 427 -24.21 15.92 6.87
N ASN A 428 -23.40 15.38 5.96
CA ASN A 428 -22.95 16.03 4.74
C ASN A 428 -22.94 15.00 3.59
N PRO A 429 -24.09 14.71 2.96
CA PRO A 429 -24.17 13.71 1.90
C PRO A 429 -23.27 14.07 0.71
N PRO A 430 -22.42 13.14 0.22
CA PRO A 430 -21.58 13.39 -0.94
C PRO A 430 -22.36 13.64 -2.23
N SER A 431 -21.87 14.57 -3.06
CA SER A 431 -22.39 14.87 -4.39
C SER A 431 -21.97 13.86 -5.46
N ALA A 432 -20.88 13.12 -5.27
CA ALA A 432 -20.48 12.04 -6.18
C ALA A 432 -19.73 10.91 -5.48
N TYR A 433 -19.79 9.72 -6.09
CA TYR A 433 -19.20 8.50 -5.57
C TYR A 433 -18.38 7.81 -6.66
N GLN A 434 -17.15 7.42 -6.34
CA GLN A 434 -16.42 6.44 -7.15
C GLN A 434 -16.91 5.04 -6.80
N ILE A 435 -17.32 4.27 -7.80
CA ILE A 435 -18.03 3.00 -7.57
C ILE A 435 -17.42 1.79 -8.29
N ARG A 436 -17.85 0.62 -7.83
CA ARG A 436 -17.87 -0.65 -8.55
C ARG A 436 -19.29 -1.20 -8.48
N TYR A 437 -19.87 -1.56 -9.61
CA TYR A 437 -21.19 -2.21 -9.69
C TYR A 437 -21.15 -3.23 -10.82
N ALA A 438 -21.49 -4.50 -10.57
CA ALA A 438 -21.27 -5.57 -11.57
C ALA A 438 -19.86 -5.47 -12.18
N GLY A 439 -19.72 -5.35 -13.50
CA GLY A 439 -18.43 -5.02 -14.14
C GLY A 439 -18.29 -3.58 -14.63
N PHE A 440 -19.10 -2.67 -14.10
CA PHE A 440 -18.97 -1.23 -14.26
C PHE A 440 -17.99 -0.63 -13.24
N LYS A 441 -17.15 0.27 -13.73
CA LYS A 441 -16.23 1.10 -12.94
C LYS A 441 -16.39 2.54 -13.40
N GLY A 442 -16.53 3.46 -12.45
CA GLY A 442 -16.56 4.88 -12.74
C GLY A 442 -16.94 5.74 -11.54
N VAL A 443 -17.33 6.98 -11.82
CA VAL A 443 -17.98 7.91 -10.89
C VAL A 443 -19.47 7.95 -11.18
N ILE A 444 -20.30 8.14 -10.15
CA ILE A 444 -21.71 8.51 -10.28
C ILE A 444 -21.95 9.81 -9.52
N ALA A 445 -22.52 10.81 -10.21
CA ALA A 445 -22.83 12.10 -9.62
C ALA A 445 -24.34 12.21 -9.35
N VAL A 446 -24.70 12.90 -8.26
CA VAL A 446 -26.09 13.13 -7.88
C VAL A 446 -26.75 13.98 -8.94
N TRP A 447 -27.86 13.50 -9.48
CA TRP A 447 -28.65 14.18 -10.50
C TRP A 447 -30.14 13.90 -10.31
N GLU A 448 -30.99 14.80 -10.80
CA GLU A 448 -32.43 14.57 -10.78
C GLU A 448 -32.81 13.41 -11.72
N GLY A 449 -33.67 12.52 -11.23
CA GLY A 449 -34.22 11.40 -12.01
C GLY A 449 -35.43 11.82 -12.85
N GLU A 450 -35.78 11.02 -13.86
CA GLU A 450 -36.89 11.31 -14.77
C GLU A 450 -38.25 10.76 -14.27
N ASN A 451 -38.36 10.45 -12.97
CA ASN A 451 -39.53 9.83 -12.32
C ASN A 451 -39.99 8.51 -12.98
N ASP A 452 -39.08 7.81 -13.64
CA ASP A 452 -39.28 6.55 -14.36
C ASP A 452 -38.98 5.30 -13.52
N GLY A 453 -38.58 5.49 -12.26
CA GLY A 453 -38.15 4.43 -11.33
C GLY A 453 -36.67 4.06 -11.45
N ILE A 454 -35.93 4.65 -12.39
CA ILE A 454 -34.48 4.46 -12.51
C ILE A 454 -33.79 5.31 -11.44
N GLN A 455 -32.92 4.67 -10.67
CA GLN A 455 -32.15 5.30 -9.61
C GLN A 455 -30.66 5.41 -9.92
N LEU A 456 -30.16 4.52 -10.79
CA LEU A 456 -28.76 4.45 -11.18
C LEU A 456 -28.65 4.37 -12.71
N SER A 457 -27.97 5.32 -13.32
CA SER A 457 -27.75 5.33 -14.78
C SER A 457 -26.26 5.26 -15.08
N LEU A 458 -25.85 4.22 -15.81
CA LEU A 458 -24.47 3.89 -16.15
C LEU A 458 -24.27 3.95 -17.66
N ARG A 459 -23.07 4.35 -18.08
CA ARG A 459 -22.71 4.50 -19.49
C ARG A 459 -21.90 3.31 -20.04
N PRO A 460 -21.94 3.04 -21.35
CA PRO A 460 -21.11 2.02 -22.00
C PRO A 460 -19.62 2.15 -21.69
N SER A 461 -19.08 3.38 -21.66
CA SER A 461 -17.69 3.66 -21.30
C SER A 461 -17.29 3.10 -19.92
N MET A 462 -18.24 3.04 -18.98
CA MET A 462 -18.02 2.49 -17.63
C MET A 462 -17.97 0.95 -17.60
N HIS A 463 -18.56 0.27 -18.58
CA HIS A 463 -18.65 -1.19 -18.63
C HIS A 463 -17.30 -1.82 -19.01
N LYS A 464 -16.69 -2.56 -18.07
CA LYS A 464 -15.37 -3.18 -18.27
C LYS A 464 -15.44 -4.69 -18.50
N PHE A 465 -16.42 -5.40 -17.95
CA PHE A 465 -16.61 -6.85 -18.13
C PHE A 465 -18.02 -7.31 -17.70
N ASP A 466 -18.48 -8.49 -18.13
CA ASP A 466 -19.82 -8.96 -17.74
C ASP A 466 -19.79 -9.56 -16.32
N SER A 467 -20.76 -9.21 -15.48
CA SER A 467 -20.93 -9.77 -14.14
C SER A 467 -22.39 -9.68 -13.71
N SER A 468 -22.85 -10.63 -12.89
CA SER A 468 -24.22 -10.65 -12.34
C SER A 468 -24.29 -10.10 -10.91
N HIS A 469 -23.27 -9.37 -10.47
CA HIS A 469 -23.19 -8.86 -9.10
C HIS A 469 -24.01 -7.57 -8.96
N THR A 470 -25.01 -7.58 -8.07
CA THR A 470 -26.03 -6.52 -7.94
C THR A 470 -25.80 -5.55 -6.77
N VAL A 471 -24.69 -5.68 -6.03
CA VAL A 471 -24.39 -4.75 -4.94
C VAL A 471 -23.66 -3.53 -5.49
N LEU A 472 -24.16 -2.34 -5.18
CA LEU A 472 -23.45 -1.09 -5.39
C LEU A 472 -22.34 -0.98 -4.34
N GLU A 473 -21.11 -0.84 -4.81
CA GLU A 473 -19.94 -0.77 -3.93
C GLU A 473 -19.23 0.56 -4.10
N VAL A 474 -18.98 1.27 -3.00
CA VAL A 474 -18.34 2.59 -3.01
C VAL A 474 -16.85 2.44 -2.69
N VAL A 475 -16.00 2.99 -3.56
CA VAL A 475 -14.54 3.07 -3.39
C VAL A 475 -14.17 4.32 -2.59
N SER A 476 -14.71 5.47 -3.01
CA SER A 476 -14.48 6.80 -2.46
C SER A 476 -15.64 7.73 -2.81
N TRP A 477 -15.68 8.92 -2.23
CA TRP A 477 -16.73 9.93 -2.46
C TRP A 477 -16.15 11.34 -2.43
N THR A 478 -16.93 12.33 -2.88
CA THR A 478 -16.57 13.75 -2.77
C THR A 478 -16.58 14.20 -1.30
N LYS A 479 -15.53 14.91 -0.91
CA LYS A 479 -15.34 15.45 0.44
C LYS A 479 -14.26 16.52 0.40
N PHE A 480 -14.15 17.30 1.48
CA PHE A 480 -13.03 18.20 1.68
C PHE A 480 -11.69 17.45 1.57
N GLN A 481 -10.89 17.78 0.55
CA GLN A 481 -9.53 17.28 0.39
C GLN A 481 -8.56 18.47 0.20
N PRO A 482 -7.69 18.74 1.18
CA PRO A 482 -6.76 19.86 1.09
C PRO A 482 -5.82 19.77 -0.11
N GLY A 483 -5.63 20.87 -0.83
CA GLY A 483 -4.71 20.95 -1.96
C GLY A 483 -3.25 20.91 -1.50
N PHE A 484 -2.46 20.07 -2.14
CA PHE A 484 -1.01 20.00 -1.93
C PHE A 484 -0.29 19.95 -3.27
N LEU A 485 0.73 20.79 -3.42
CA LEU A 485 1.70 20.65 -4.48
C LEU A 485 2.55 19.40 -4.27
N ASN A 486 3.13 18.91 -5.37
CA ASN A 486 4.15 17.87 -5.36
C ASN A 486 5.23 18.23 -6.37
N ARG A 487 6.33 17.47 -6.38
CA ARG A 487 7.48 17.71 -7.29
C ARG A 487 7.08 17.86 -8.76
N GLN A 488 6.16 17.04 -9.28
CA GLN A 488 5.76 17.11 -10.70
C GLN A 488 5.03 18.42 -11.01
N ILE A 489 4.03 18.77 -10.19
CA ILE A 489 3.27 20.01 -10.37
C ILE A 489 4.18 21.24 -10.22
N ILE A 490 5.08 21.23 -9.23
CA ILE A 490 6.06 22.32 -9.01
C ILE A 490 6.94 22.49 -10.25
N THR A 491 7.51 21.40 -10.78
CA THR A 491 8.35 21.43 -11.98
C THR A 491 7.59 22.00 -13.18
N LEU A 492 6.34 21.60 -13.40
CA LEU A 492 5.55 22.11 -14.51
C LEU A 492 5.16 23.58 -14.34
N LEU A 493 4.74 24.02 -13.15
CA LEU A 493 4.43 25.42 -12.89
C LEU A 493 5.66 26.33 -13.04
N SER A 494 6.82 25.87 -12.55
CA SER A 494 8.11 26.56 -12.76
C SER A 494 8.43 26.69 -14.26
N SER A 495 8.26 25.60 -15.02
CA SER A 495 8.45 25.60 -16.48
C SER A 495 7.46 26.51 -17.22
N LEU A 496 6.28 26.75 -16.64
CA LEU A 496 5.26 27.70 -17.12
C LEU A 496 5.47 29.12 -16.59
N ASN A 497 6.64 29.41 -16.02
CA ASN A 497 7.08 30.72 -15.52
C ASN A 497 6.40 31.20 -14.23
N VAL A 498 5.87 30.30 -13.40
CA VAL A 498 5.54 30.64 -12.01
C VAL A 498 6.86 30.80 -11.23
N PRO A 499 7.12 31.96 -10.59
CA PRO A 499 8.41 32.20 -9.93
C PRO A 499 8.71 31.21 -8.80
N ASP A 500 9.91 30.59 -8.81
CA ASP A 500 10.33 29.60 -7.82
C ASP A 500 10.37 30.12 -6.37
N ALA A 501 10.52 31.44 -6.20
CA ALA A 501 10.45 32.10 -4.91
C ALA A 501 9.10 31.90 -4.21
N ILE A 502 8.01 31.72 -4.97
CA ILE A 502 6.67 31.45 -4.45
C ILE A 502 6.64 30.10 -3.75
N PHE A 503 7.13 29.03 -4.40
CA PHE A 503 7.18 27.70 -3.78
C PHE A 503 8.07 27.70 -2.53
N SER A 504 9.21 28.39 -2.60
CA SER A 504 10.12 28.54 -1.46
C SER A 504 9.46 29.27 -0.29
N GLN A 505 8.67 30.31 -0.56
CA GLN A 505 7.94 31.04 0.47
C GLN A 505 6.83 30.18 1.08
N MET A 506 6.02 29.49 0.26
CA MET A 506 4.97 28.58 0.75
C MET A 506 5.54 27.47 1.62
N GLN A 507 6.71 26.92 1.26
CA GLN A 507 7.39 25.93 2.09
C GLN A 507 7.83 26.53 3.45
N LYS A 508 8.38 27.75 3.46
CA LYS A 508 8.78 28.44 4.70
C LYS A 508 7.57 28.73 5.59
N ASP A 509 6.47 29.18 5.01
CA ASP A 509 5.23 29.47 5.74
C ASP A 509 4.68 28.19 6.39
N MET A 510 4.64 27.08 5.63
CA MET A 510 4.25 25.78 6.16
C MET A 510 5.17 25.30 7.30
N LEU A 511 6.49 25.44 7.16
CA LEU A 511 7.46 25.09 8.21
C LEU A 511 7.28 25.95 9.48
N SER A 512 7.02 27.25 9.31
CA SER A 512 6.74 28.17 10.42
C SER A 512 5.52 27.71 11.21
N ASN A 513 4.41 27.44 10.52
CA ASN A 513 3.17 26.98 11.16
C ASN A 513 3.38 25.64 11.88
N LEU A 514 4.11 24.71 11.26
CA LEU A 514 4.43 23.41 11.87
C LEU A 514 5.35 23.52 13.10
N ASN A 515 6.22 24.52 13.16
CA ASN A 515 7.06 24.76 14.33
C ASN A 515 6.26 25.35 15.50
N ASN A 516 5.24 26.15 15.20
CA ASN A 516 4.40 26.82 16.19
C ASN A 516 3.21 25.97 16.66
N ILE A 517 2.94 24.83 16.03
CA ILE A 517 1.79 23.95 16.33
C ILE A 517 1.70 23.48 17.79
N LEU A 518 2.82 23.50 18.55
CA LEU A 518 2.85 23.09 19.96
C LEU A 518 2.77 24.26 20.95
N THR A 519 2.94 25.49 20.46
CA THR A 519 3.03 26.69 21.29
C THR A 519 1.88 27.66 21.06
N ASP A 520 1.28 27.62 19.86
CA ASP A 520 0.19 28.49 19.44
C ASP A 520 -1.04 27.64 19.10
N THR A 521 -2.10 27.82 19.88
CA THR A 521 -3.36 27.05 19.78
C THR A 521 -4.14 27.40 18.52
N ASP A 522 -4.09 28.65 18.06
CA ASP A 522 -4.81 29.10 16.87
C ASP A 522 -4.12 28.57 15.61
N VAL A 523 -2.79 28.64 15.55
CA VAL A 523 -2.01 28.01 14.47
C VAL A 523 -2.21 26.50 14.47
N ALA A 524 -2.24 25.86 15.64
CA ALA A 524 -2.54 24.44 15.73
C ALA A 524 -3.91 24.10 15.17
N PHE A 525 -4.92 24.90 15.52
CA PHE A 525 -6.28 24.70 15.05
C PHE A 525 -6.39 24.89 13.53
N ASP A 526 -5.78 25.94 12.98
CA ASP A 526 -5.78 26.21 11.54
C ASP A 526 -5.09 25.09 10.76
N VAL A 527 -3.88 24.68 11.16
CA VAL A 527 -3.14 23.59 10.48
C VAL A 527 -3.97 22.30 10.47
N VAL A 528 -4.54 21.93 11.61
CA VAL A 528 -5.28 20.67 11.79
C VAL A 528 -6.61 20.68 11.04
N THR A 529 -7.26 21.83 10.86
CA THR A 529 -8.55 21.92 10.16
C THR A 529 -8.38 22.11 8.65
N THR A 530 -7.35 22.82 8.20
CA THR A 530 -7.20 23.19 6.78
C THR A 530 -6.31 22.23 5.99
N SER A 531 -5.28 21.67 6.61
CA SER A 531 -4.24 20.89 5.92
C SER A 531 -4.30 19.39 6.24
N CYS A 532 -4.95 19.02 7.35
CA CYS A 532 -5.27 17.64 7.68
C CYS A 532 -6.73 17.38 7.32
N ALA A 533 -6.98 16.30 6.55
CA ALA A 533 -8.34 15.82 6.33
C ALA A 533 -8.83 15.09 7.62
N ASP A 534 -9.37 13.89 7.48
CA ASP A 534 -9.98 13.13 8.58
C ASP A 534 -9.05 12.87 9.80
N GLU A 535 -7.73 12.89 9.59
CA GLU A 535 -6.71 12.64 10.63
C GLU A 535 -6.64 13.73 11.71
N GLY A 536 -7.10 14.95 11.40
CA GLY A 536 -7.02 16.11 12.30
C GLY A 536 -8.20 16.23 13.27
N ASN A 537 -9.33 15.57 12.99
CA ASN A 537 -10.62 15.86 13.63
C ASN A 537 -10.59 15.83 15.17
N THR A 538 -9.91 14.84 15.76
CA THR A 538 -9.82 14.74 17.23
C THR A 538 -9.04 15.90 17.83
N ALA A 539 -7.89 16.25 17.24
CA ALA A 539 -7.09 17.38 17.70
C ALA A 539 -7.85 18.70 17.51
N ALA A 540 -8.55 18.89 16.39
CA ALA A 540 -9.38 20.07 16.15
C ALA A 540 -10.51 20.23 17.19
N LEU A 541 -11.19 19.14 17.56
CA LEU A 541 -12.22 19.14 18.60
C LEU A 541 -11.66 19.49 19.99
N MET A 542 -10.48 18.98 20.33
CA MET A 542 -9.83 19.31 21.60
C MET A 542 -9.42 20.79 21.65
N LEU A 543 -8.83 21.29 20.57
CA LEU A 543 -8.42 22.69 20.45
C LEU A 543 -9.63 23.64 20.51
N SER A 544 -10.72 23.32 19.80
CA SER A 544 -11.95 24.13 19.84
C SER A 544 -12.66 24.10 21.20
N ALA A 545 -12.46 23.05 21.99
CA ALA A 545 -12.91 22.97 23.37
C ALA A 545 -12.01 23.77 24.36
N GLY A 546 -10.98 24.47 23.87
CA GLY A 546 -10.04 25.24 24.70
C GLY A 546 -8.93 24.42 25.35
N ILE A 547 -8.72 23.18 24.93
CA ILE A 547 -7.63 22.34 25.44
C ILE A 547 -6.31 22.74 24.77
N SER A 548 -5.28 22.99 25.58
CA SER A 548 -3.96 23.40 25.10
C SER A 548 -2.97 22.22 25.00
N PRO A 549 -2.10 22.17 23.98
CA PRO A 549 -1.03 21.17 23.89
C PRO A 549 0.03 21.30 24.99
N GLY A 550 0.08 22.43 25.70
CA GLY A 550 0.94 22.61 26.87
C GLY A 550 0.44 21.83 28.10
N THR A 551 -0.86 21.59 28.19
CA THR A 551 -1.51 21.01 29.38
C THR A 551 -1.93 19.55 29.18
N GLU A 552 -2.30 19.15 27.97
CA GLU A 552 -2.83 17.81 27.69
C GLU A 552 -1.85 16.94 26.87
N PRO A 553 -1.23 15.90 27.49
CA PRO A 553 -0.26 15.04 26.81
C PRO A 553 -0.79 14.32 25.58
N HIS A 554 -2.08 13.95 25.56
CA HIS A 554 -2.67 13.29 24.40
C HIS A 554 -2.72 14.21 23.18
N LEU A 555 -3.21 15.44 23.35
CA LEU A 555 -3.22 16.46 22.28
C LEU A 555 -1.80 16.75 21.79
N LYS A 556 -0.84 16.91 22.71
CA LYS A 556 0.57 17.11 22.35
C LYS A 556 1.12 15.97 21.49
N ALA A 557 0.80 14.72 21.83
CA ALA A 557 1.21 13.56 21.06
C ALA A 557 0.57 13.53 19.65
N LEU A 558 -0.72 13.88 19.54
CA LEU A 558 -1.42 14.00 18.25
C LEU A 558 -0.76 15.07 17.37
N LEU A 559 -0.52 16.27 17.90
CA LEU A 559 0.12 17.36 17.15
C LEU A 559 1.56 17.03 16.76
N LEU A 560 2.33 16.35 17.62
CA LEU A 560 3.66 15.85 17.28
C LEU A 560 3.62 14.84 16.12
N ALA A 561 2.63 13.95 16.10
CA ALA A 561 2.46 12.99 15.02
C ALA A 561 2.09 13.70 13.70
N ILE A 562 1.15 14.65 13.75
CA ILE A 562 0.76 15.49 12.60
C ILE A 562 1.98 16.25 12.06
N ARG A 563 2.71 16.93 12.95
CA ARG A 563 3.93 17.66 12.60
C ARG A 563 4.96 16.74 11.93
N SER A 564 5.22 15.58 12.51
CA SER A 564 6.19 14.62 11.97
C SER A 564 5.77 14.11 10.59
N SER A 565 4.48 13.80 10.41
CA SER A 565 3.92 13.34 9.13
C SER A 565 4.06 14.41 8.03
N GLN A 566 3.68 15.65 8.31
CA GLN A 566 3.78 16.74 7.34
C GLN A 566 5.23 17.12 7.02
N LEU A 567 6.13 17.16 8.01
CA LEU A 567 7.55 17.38 7.79
C LEU A 567 8.18 16.28 6.92
N LEU A 568 7.81 15.02 7.16
CA LEU A 568 8.27 13.90 6.34
C LEU A 568 7.74 14.03 4.90
N GLY A 569 6.48 14.42 4.72
CA GLY A 569 5.89 14.69 3.41
C GLY A 569 6.60 15.82 2.65
N LEU A 570 6.99 16.90 3.34
CA LEU A 570 7.81 17.96 2.79
C LEU A 570 9.19 17.45 2.36
N LEU A 571 9.89 16.71 3.22
CA LEU A 571 11.23 16.19 2.97
C LEU A 571 11.27 15.20 1.79
N GLU A 572 10.38 14.21 1.81
CA GLU A 572 10.41 13.10 0.85
C GLU A 572 9.75 13.43 -0.48
N LYS A 573 8.74 14.31 -0.50
CA LYS A 573 7.85 14.49 -1.66
C LYS A 573 7.61 15.95 -2.04
N SER A 574 8.21 16.90 -1.33
CA SER A 574 7.92 18.33 -1.51
C SER A 574 6.42 18.62 -1.44
N ARG A 575 5.73 17.96 -0.49
CA ARG A 575 4.28 18.08 -0.31
C ARG A 575 3.92 19.41 0.36
N ILE A 576 3.83 20.48 -0.41
CA ILE A 576 3.58 21.85 0.07
C ILE A 576 2.08 22.13 0.09
N PHE A 577 1.54 22.56 1.24
CA PHE A 577 0.12 22.89 1.39
C PHE A 577 -0.27 24.16 0.60
N VAL A 578 -1.44 24.14 -0.03
CA VAL A 578 -2.01 25.28 -0.77
C VAL A 578 -3.36 25.65 -0.16
N PRO A 579 -3.47 26.77 0.58
CA PRO A 579 -4.72 27.16 1.25
C PRO A 579 -5.91 27.31 0.30
N LYS A 580 -5.70 27.99 -0.83
CA LYS A 580 -6.67 28.15 -1.93
C LYS A 580 -6.54 27.03 -2.97
N GLY A 581 -6.42 25.80 -2.49
CA GLY A 581 -6.28 24.62 -3.34
C GLY A 581 -7.03 23.42 -2.79
N ARG A 582 -7.48 22.55 -3.70
CA ARG A 582 -8.20 21.31 -3.38
C ARG A 582 -7.76 20.18 -4.29
N TRP A 583 -7.93 18.95 -3.82
CA TRP A 583 -8.00 17.77 -4.69
C TRP A 583 -9.47 17.43 -4.90
N LEU A 584 -9.95 17.49 -6.14
CA LEU A 584 -11.38 17.35 -6.46
C LEU A 584 -11.60 16.16 -7.39
N MET A 585 -12.69 15.43 -7.18
CA MET A 585 -13.15 14.40 -8.10
C MET A 585 -13.76 15.05 -9.34
N GLY A 586 -13.41 14.54 -10.53
CA GLY A 586 -14.00 15.02 -11.77
C GLY A 586 -15.48 14.64 -11.90
N CYS A 587 -16.30 15.57 -12.37
CA CYS A 587 -17.72 15.40 -12.67
C CYS A 587 -18.05 16.03 -14.03
N LEU A 588 -19.24 15.73 -14.55
CA LEU A 588 -19.70 16.21 -15.86
C LEU A 588 -20.93 17.11 -15.67
N ASP A 589 -20.96 18.23 -16.38
CA ASP A 589 -22.16 19.04 -16.52
C ASP A 589 -23.15 18.37 -17.49
N GLU A 590 -24.13 17.66 -16.93
CA GLU A 590 -25.18 17.00 -17.69
C GLU A 590 -26.16 18.00 -18.36
N LEU A 591 -26.22 19.26 -17.93
CA LEU A 591 -27.05 20.30 -18.57
C LEU A 591 -26.39 20.82 -19.84
N GLY A 592 -25.06 20.92 -19.85
CA GLY A 592 -24.29 21.50 -20.95
C GLY A 592 -24.35 23.01 -21.00
N ILE A 593 -24.39 23.63 -19.83
CA ILE A 593 -24.31 25.07 -19.63
C ILE A 593 -22.86 25.54 -19.77
N LEU A 594 -21.90 24.77 -19.24
CA LEU A 594 -20.49 25.11 -19.31
C LEU A 594 -19.96 25.00 -20.76
N GLU A 595 -19.20 26.02 -21.18
CA GLU A 595 -18.51 26.06 -22.47
C GLU A 595 -17.07 25.54 -22.37
N GLN A 596 -16.41 25.33 -23.51
CA GLN A 596 -14.99 24.94 -23.56
C GLN A 596 -14.13 26.01 -22.87
N GLY A 597 -13.25 25.58 -21.97
CA GLY A 597 -12.39 26.45 -21.17
C GLY A 597 -12.99 26.80 -19.80
N GLN A 598 -14.26 26.48 -19.56
CA GLN A 598 -14.93 26.74 -18.29
C GLN A 598 -14.98 25.51 -17.38
N CYS A 599 -15.22 25.74 -16.10
CA CYS A 599 -15.53 24.71 -15.12
C CYS A 599 -16.46 25.28 -14.03
N PHE A 600 -17.06 24.40 -13.24
CA PHE A 600 -17.78 24.79 -12.02
C PHE A 600 -17.16 24.09 -10.81
N ILE A 601 -16.96 24.87 -9.74
CA ILE A 601 -16.38 24.40 -8.48
C ILE A 601 -17.12 25.07 -7.32
N ARG A 602 -17.67 24.24 -6.43
CA ARG A 602 -18.15 24.67 -5.12
C ARG A 602 -17.42 23.91 -4.04
N ALA A 603 -16.58 24.61 -3.29
CA ALA A 603 -15.68 24.01 -2.30
C ALA A 603 -16.26 24.14 -0.90
N SER A 604 -16.34 23.03 -0.16
CA SER A 604 -16.72 23.08 1.25
C SER A 604 -15.64 23.76 2.09
N SER A 605 -16.08 24.40 3.18
CA SER A 605 -15.21 24.81 4.27
C SER A 605 -14.91 23.63 5.18
N PRO A 606 -13.77 23.61 5.90
CA PRO A 606 -13.52 22.60 6.92
C PRO A 606 -14.64 22.61 7.96
N VAL A 607 -15.50 21.59 7.98
CA VAL A 607 -16.58 21.48 8.95
C VAL A 607 -16.07 20.70 10.16
N LEU A 608 -15.99 21.35 11.34
CA LEU A 608 -16.00 20.63 12.60
C LEU A 608 -17.39 20.04 12.79
N ASN A 609 -17.49 18.73 13.01
CA ASN A 609 -18.75 18.04 13.25
C ASN A 609 -19.64 18.82 14.24
N ASN A 610 -20.73 19.37 13.72
CA ASN A 610 -21.68 20.24 14.44
C ASN A 610 -22.38 19.54 15.61
N SER A 611 -22.25 18.22 15.77
CA SER A 611 -22.88 17.44 16.84
C SER A 611 -22.32 17.73 18.24
N LEU A 612 -21.14 18.34 18.36
CA LEU A 612 -20.52 18.70 19.65
C LEU A 612 -20.50 20.21 19.94
N LEU A 613 -20.79 21.06 18.96
CA LEU A 613 -20.83 22.52 19.10
C LEU A 613 -22.22 23.01 19.52
N LYS A 614 -22.71 22.58 20.70
CA LYS A 614 -23.96 23.13 21.28
C LYS A 614 -23.83 24.56 21.83
N HIS A 615 -22.63 25.13 21.86
CA HIS A 615 -22.36 26.42 22.52
C HIS A 615 -21.64 27.47 21.66
N ALA A 616 -21.42 27.24 20.36
CA ALA A 616 -20.99 28.32 19.47
C ALA A 616 -22.18 29.25 19.15
N PRO A 617 -22.02 30.59 19.13
CA PRO A 617 -23.10 31.49 18.78
C PRO A 617 -23.59 31.14 17.38
N ARG A 618 -24.87 30.78 17.25
CA ARG A 618 -25.52 30.60 15.95
C ARG A 618 -25.56 31.97 15.26
N SER A 619 -24.59 32.25 14.39
CA SER A 619 -24.81 33.26 13.36
C SER A 619 -25.87 32.72 12.42
N SER A 620 -27.07 33.24 12.58
CA SER A 620 -28.22 33.01 11.70
C SER A 620 -27.91 33.56 10.30
N SER A 621 -27.39 32.70 9.43
CA SER A 621 -27.52 32.85 7.98
C SER A 621 -27.48 31.46 7.34
N GLU A 622 -28.46 31.23 6.48
CA GLU A 622 -28.81 30.00 5.78
C GLU A 622 -27.62 29.31 5.08
N ASN A 623 -27.58 27.97 5.12
CA ASN A 623 -26.96 27.05 4.13
C ASN A 623 -25.54 27.28 3.57
N ASN A 624 -24.69 28.14 4.13
CA ASN A 624 -23.38 28.48 3.55
C ASN A 624 -22.18 27.70 4.15
N ASN A 625 -22.18 26.36 4.05
CA ASN A 625 -20.99 25.56 4.38
C ASN A 625 -20.03 25.36 3.18
N ALA A 626 -20.34 25.93 2.02
CA ALA A 626 -19.53 25.82 0.80
C ALA A 626 -19.54 27.11 -0.03
N GLU A 627 -18.37 27.48 -0.54
CA GLU A 627 -18.11 28.67 -1.34
C GLU A 627 -17.99 28.31 -2.83
N THR A 628 -18.68 29.06 -3.69
CA THR A 628 -18.52 28.94 -5.14
C THR A 628 -17.24 29.67 -5.56
N VAL A 629 -16.34 28.96 -6.23
CA VAL A 629 -15.10 29.55 -6.75
C VAL A 629 -15.39 30.20 -8.10
N ILE A 630 -14.97 31.46 -8.26
CA ILE A 630 -15.15 32.23 -9.49
C ILE A 630 -13.80 32.80 -9.93
N GLY A 631 -13.52 32.74 -11.23
CA GLY A 631 -12.33 33.32 -11.86
C GLY A 631 -11.33 32.27 -12.36
N THR A 632 -10.12 32.71 -12.68
CA THR A 632 -9.10 31.84 -13.27
C THR A 632 -8.58 30.80 -12.28
N VAL A 633 -8.57 29.53 -12.70
CA VAL A 633 -8.06 28.41 -11.90
C VAL A 633 -6.99 27.63 -12.65
N VAL A 634 -6.11 27.00 -11.90
CA VAL A 634 -5.13 26.03 -12.41
C VAL A 634 -5.58 24.63 -12.02
N MET A 635 -5.61 23.73 -13.01
CA MET A 635 -5.91 22.31 -12.83
C MET A 635 -4.71 21.46 -13.27
N ALA A 636 -4.39 20.41 -12.53
CA ALA A 636 -3.47 19.36 -12.96
C ALA A 636 -3.89 17.97 -12.45
N LYS A 637 -3.55 16.93 -13.19
CA LYS A 637 -3.79 15.52 -12.79
C LYS A 637 -2.48 14.77 -12.71
N ASN A 638 -2.22 14.07 -11.60
CA ASN A 638 -1.02 13.24 -11.47
C ASN A 638 -1.21 11.85 -12.08
N PRO A 639 -0.15 11.26 -12.68
CA PRO A 639 1.14 11.89 -12.96
C PRO A 639 1.01 12.95 -14.07
N CYS A 640 1.72 14.06 -13.96
CA CYS A 640 1.75 15.11 -14.99
C CYS A 640 3.20 15.32 -15.44
N LEU A 641 3.46 15.26 -16.74
CA LEU A 641 4.82 15.23 -17.30
C LEU A 641 5.01 16.22 -18.44
N HIS A 642 3.93 16.65 -19.10
CA HIS A 642 3.96 17.60 -20.20
C HIS A 642 3.42 18.96 -19.74
N PRO A 643 3.96 20.12 -20.20
CA PRO A 643 3.44 21.45 -19.82
C PRO A 643 1.94 21.63 -20.07
N GLY A 644 1.40 20.97 -21.11
CA GLY A 644 -0.03 20.95 -21.42
C GLY A 644 -0.92 20.19 -20.43
N ASP A 645 -0.35 19.41 -19.50
CA ASP A 645 -1.10 18.72 -18.44
C ASP A 645 -1.59 19.67 -17.35
N VAL A 646 -0.98 20.85 -17.25
CA VAL A 646 -1.49 21.95 -16.44
C VAL A 646 -2.46 22.74 -17.31
N ARG A 647 -3.73 22.74 -16.92
CA ARG A 647 -4.80 23.48 -17.60
C ARG A 647 -5.12 24.74 -16.81
N ILE A 648 -5.31 25.84 -17.53
CA ILE A 648 -5.85 27.08 -17.02
C ILE A 648 -7.27 27.19 -17.53
N LEU A 649 -8.22 27.20 -16.60
CA LEU A 649 -9.66 27.23 -16.86
C LEU A 649 -10.29 28.44 -16.17
N GLU A 650 -11.51 28.78 -16.58
CA GLU A 650 -12.34 29.78 -15.92
C GLU A 650 -13.43 29.09 -15.08
N ALA A 651 -13.39 29.28 -13.76
CA ALA A 651 -14.46 28.85 -12.88
C ALA A 651 -15.59 29.87 -12.94
N ILE A 652 -16.80 29.43 -13.29
CA ILE A 652 -17.98 30.30 -13.38
C ILE A 652 -19.08 29.81 -12.44
N ASP A 653 -19.92 30.74 -11.97
CA ASP A 653 -21.07 30.38 -11.14
C ASP A 653 -22.24 29.90 -12.01
N VAL A 654 -22.72 28.68 -11.72
CA VAL A 654 -23.87 28.07 -12.39
C VAL A 654 -24.86 27.61 -11.30
N PRO A 655 -25.91 28.39 -11.02
CA PRO A 655 -26.89 28.08 -9.98
C PRO A 655 -27.49 26.67 -10.07
N ALA A 656 -27.71 26.17 -11.28
CA ALA A 656 -28.24 24.82 -11.50
C ALA A 656 -27.29 23.70 -11.05
N LEU A 657 -25.98 23.98 -10.92
CA LEU A 657 -24.95 23.02 -10.49
C LEU A 657 -24.62 23.13 -8.99
N HIS A 658 -25.30 23.99 -8.23
CA HIS A 658 -25.00 24.24 -6.81
C HIS A 658 -25.10 23.03 -5.89
N HIS A 659 -25.83 21.99 -6.31
CA HIS A 659 -25.93 20.71 -5.59
C HIS A 659 -24.64 19.87 -5.66
N LEU A 660 -23.72 20.20 -6.59
CA LEU A 660 -22.44 19.54 -6.77
C LEU A 660 -21.36 20.25 -5.94
N VAL A 661 -20.98 19.64 -4.81
CA VAL A 661 -20.01 20.17 -3.84
C VAL A 661 -18.80 19.23 -3.74
N ASP A 662 -17.61 19.83 -3.60
CA ASP A 662 -16.32 19.13 -3.53
C ASP A 662 -15.99 18.27 -4.75
N CYS A 663 -16.42 18.72 -5.92
CA CYS A 663 -16.08 18.15 -7.22
C CYS A 663 -15.70 19.26 -8.21
N LEU A 664 -14.95 18.86 -9.24
CA LEU A 664 -14.61 19.68 -10.39
C LEU A 664 -15.53 19.29 -11.54
N VAL A 665 -16.46 20.18 -11.92
CA VAL A 665 -17.44 19.88 -12.96
C VAL A 665 -16.95 20.41 -14.30
N PHE A 666 -16.84 19.51 -15.28
CA PHE A 666 -16.37 19.78 -16.63
C PHE A 666 -17.52 19.99 -17.62
N PRO A 667 -17.31 20.79 -18.67
CA PRO A 667 -18.26 20.93 -19.76
C PRO A 667 -18.39 19.62 -20.54
N LYS A 668 -19.61 19.28 -20.94
CA LYS A 668 -19.87 18.23 -21.93
C LYS A 668 -19.74 18.72 -23.39
N ASN A 669 -19.53 20.02 -23.56
CA ASN A 669 -19.36 20.70 -24.85
C ASN A 669 -17.89 21.09 -25.06
N GLY A 670 -17.44 21.01 -26.32
CA GLY A 670 -16.12 21.50 -26.70
C GLY A 670 -15.45 20.66 -27.78
N GLU A 671 -14.17 20.94 -28.01
CA GLU A 671 -13.37 20.20 -28.99
C GLU A 671 -12.75 18.93 -28.41
N ARG A 672 -12.27 19.00 -27.16
CA ARG A 672 -11.61 17.92 -26.44
C ARG A 672 -11.93 18.03 -24.93
N PRO A 673 -12.26 16.92 -24.23
CA PRO A 673 -12.58 16.96 -22.80
C PRO A 673 -11.38 17.46 -21.98
N HIS A 674 -11.60 18.40 -21.05
CA HIS A 674 -10.53 18.92 -20.18
C HIS A 674 -9.85 17.85 -19.32
N ALA A 675 -10.60 16.82 -18.90
CA ALA A 675 -10.03 15.64 -18.26
C ALA A 675 -8.98 14.99 -19.17
N ASN A 676 -9.31 14.74 -20.44
CA ASN A 676 -8.39 14.13 -21.39
C ASN A 676 -7.20 15.05 -21.75
N GLU A 677 -7.40 16.37 -21.76
CA GLU A 677 -6.30 17.33 -21.95
C GLU A 677 -5.24 17.24 -20.83
N ALA A 678 -5.63 16.82 -19.62
CA ALA A 678 -4.75 16.66 -18.47
C ALA A 678 -4.31 15.20 -18.30
N SER A 679 -3.13 14.85 -18.82
CA SER A 679 -2.55 13.50 -18.72
C SER A 679 -3.44 12.38 -19.28
N GLY A 680 -4.30 12.66 -20.26
CA GLY A 680 -5.17 11.64 -20.87
C GLY A 680 -6.17 11.04 -19.88
N SER A 681 -6.57 11.81 -18.87
CA SER A 681 -7.46 11.38 -17.79
C SER A 681 -8.90 11.18 -18.27
N ASP A 682 -9.68 10.46 -17.46
CA ASP A 682 -11.11 10.21 -17.62
C ASP A 682 -11.84 10.56 -16.31
N LEU A 683 -13.15 10.31 -16.24
CA LEU A 683 -13.98 10.57 -15.07
C LEU A 683 -14.25 9.31 -14.25
N ASP A 684 -13.33 8.33 -14.23
CA ASP A 684 -13.52 7.06 -13.53
C ASP A 684 -13.13 7.05 -12.03
N GLY A 685 -12.85 8.25 -11.53
CA GLY A 685 -12.52 8.57 -10.13
C GLY A 685 -11.12 9.16 -9.95
N ASP A 686 -10.53 9.69 -11.03
CA ASP A 686 -9.34 10.52 -10.97
C ASP A 686 -9.59 11.78 -10.11
N LEU A 687 -8.54 12.19 -9.38
CA LEU A 687 -8.54 13.41 -8.59
C LEU A 687 -7.65 14.46 -9.27
N TYR A 688 -8.17 15.68 -9.33
CA TYR A 688 -7.51 16.82 -9.94
C TYR A 688 -7.06 17.79 -8.85
N PHE A 689 -5.80 18.21 -8.90
CA PHE A 689 -5.35 19.36 -8.13
C PHE A 689 -5.94 20.58 -8.79
N VAL A 690 -6.68 21.38 -8.03
CA VAL A 690 -7.22 22.64 -8.48
C VAL A 690 -6.83 23.73 -7.50
N THR A 691 -6.37 24.87 -8.01
CA THR A 691 -6.09 26.04 -7.18
C THR A 691 -6.55 27.32 -7.87
N TRP A 692 -7.07 28.23 -7.05
CA TRP A 692 -7.41 29.60 -7.40
C TRP A 692 -6.51 30.60 -6.64
N ASP A 693 -5.32 30.16 -6.23
CA ASP A 693 -4.28 31.04 -5.72
C ASP A 693 -3.62 31.77 -6.89
N GLU A 694 -3.81 33.09 -6.97
CA GLU A 694 -3.24 33.94 -8.02
C GLU A 694 -1.72 33.80 -8.15
N LYS A 695 -1.01 33.46 -7.06
CA LYS A 695 0.44 33.26 -7.06
C LYS A 695 0.86 32.02 -7.84
N LEU A 696 -0.03 31.04 -8.00
CA LEU A 696 0.22 29.79 -8.71
C LEU A 696 -0.31 29.79 -10.14
N ILE A 697 -1.02 30.84 -10.57
CA ILE A 697 -1.49 31.00 -11.95
C ILE A 697 -0.30 31.40 -12.83
N PRO A 698 0.03 30.62 -13.89
CA PRO A 698 1.07 31.00 -14.82
C PRO A 698 0.85 32.41 -15.40
N PRO A 699 1.89 33.25 -15.54
CA PRO A 699 1.73 34.64 -15.99
C PRO A 699 1.01 34.78 -17.35
N GLY A 700 1.18 33.80 -18.22
CA GLY A 700 0.52 33.77 -19.54
C GLY A 700 -1.00 33.57 -19.48
N LYS A 701 -1.56 33.13 -18.35
CA LYS A 701 -2.99 32.82 -18.12
C LYS A 701 -3.65 31.98 -19.23
N ARG A 702 -2.84 31.18 -19.93
CA ARG A 702 -3.25 30.35 -21.07
C ARG A 702 -2.63 28.97 -20.94
N SER A 703 -3.44 27.96 -21.24
CA SER A 703 -2.97 26.58 -21.30
C SER A 703 -2.01 26.37 -22.46
N TRP A 704 -1.00 25.51 -22.28
CA TRP A 704 -0.22 24.98 -23.39
C TRP A 704 -1.05 23.97 -24.19
N ASN A 705 -0.64 23.65 -25.42
CA ASN A 705 -1.31 22.61 -26.20
C ASN A 705 -1.20 21.25 -25.48
N PRO A 706 -2.31 20.52 -25.31
CA PRO A 706 -2.29 19.21 -24.67
C PRO A 706 -1.52 18.20 -25.53
N MET A 707 -0.86 17.24 -24.88
CA MET A 707 -0.18 16.14 -25.58
C MET A 707 -1.22 15.23 -26.25
N ASP A 708 -0.79 14.50 -27.29
CA ASP A 708 -1.59 13.39 -27.82
C ASP A 708 -1.48 12.19 -26.87
N TYR A 709 -2.63 11.80 -26.31
CA TYR A 709 -2.76 10.68 -25.38
C TYR A 709 -3.36 9.43 -26.05
N SER A 710 -3.35 9.39 -27.38
CA SER A 710 -3.78 8.22 -28.13
C SER A 710 -3.00 6.98 -27.68
N PRO A 711 -3.68 5.91 -27.25
CA PRO A 711 -3.01 4.73 -26.74
C PRO A 711 -2.25 4.02 -27.86
N ALA A 712 -1.06 3.51 -27.53
CA ALA A 712 -0.34 2.62 -28.43
C ALA A 712 -1.16 1.35 -28.73
N GLU A 713 -0.92 0.75 -29.89
CA GLU A 713 -1.65 -0.45 -30.30
C GLU A 713 -1.49 -1.58 -29.26
N ALA A 714 -2.62 -2.05 -28.73
CA ALA A 714 -2.62 -3.03 -27.67
C ALA A 714 -2.24 -4.41 -28.21
N LYS A 715 -1.13 -4.99 -27.71
CA LYS A 715 -0.74 -6.37 -28.04
C LYS A 715 -1.85 -7.35 -27.63
N GLN A 716 -2.40 -8.07 -28.62
CA GLN A 716 -3.43 -9.08 -28.40
C GLN A 716 -2.85 -10.49 -28.50
N LEU A 717 -3.34 -11.42 -27.68
CA LEU A 717 -3.04 -12.83 -27.85
C LEU A 717 -3.99 -13.47 -28.88
N PRO A 718 -3.51 -14.45 -29.68
CA PRO A 718 -4.39 -15.20 -30.59
C PRO A 718 -5.39 -16.09 -29.82
N ARG A 719 -5.08 -16.44 -28.57
CA ARG A 719 -5.87 -17.29 -27.68
C ARG A 719 -6.45 -16.53 -26.48
N LYS A 720 -7.44 -17.13 -25.80
CA LYS A 720 -7.97 -16.62 -24.53
C LYS A 720 -6.89 -16.62 -23.44
N VAL A 721 -6.98 -15.65 -22.53
CA VAL A 721 -6.07 -15.46 -21.38
C VAL A 721 -6.47 -16.45 -20.27
N THR A 722 -5.67 -17.49 -20.02
CA THR A 722 -5.90 -18.45 -18.90
C THR A 722 -4.63 -18.73 -18.10
N GLN A 723 -3.54 -19.13 -18.76
CA GLN A 723 -2.23 -19.42 -18.11
C GLN A 723 -1.26 -18.23 -18.08
N SER A 724 -1.58 -17.11 -18.74
CA SER A 724 -0.69 -15.95 -18.85
C SER A 724 -0.77 -14.98 -17.68
N ILE A 725 -1.70 -15.17 -16.73
CA ILE A 725 -1.93 -14.24 -15.62
C ILE A 725 -0.76 -14.25 -14.62
N SER A 726 -0.32 -15.43 -14.19
CA SER A 726 0.82 -15.57 -13.27
C SER A 726 2.14 -15.16 -13.93
N ASN A 727 2.31 -15.46 -15.22
CA ASN A 727 3.46 -15.00 -15.99
C ASN A 727 3.49 -13.48 -16.17
N PHE A 728 2.33 -12.84 -16.34
CA PHE A 728 2.25 -11.38 -16.40
C PHE A 728 2.60 -10.73 -15.06
N CYS A 729 2.16 -11.34 -13.95
CA CYS A 729 2.55 -10.93 -12.60
C CYS A 729 4.07 -11.01 -12.36
N LEU A 730 4.81 -11.86 -13.08
CA LEU A 730 6.27 -11.96 -12.99
C LEU A 730 7.00 -10.90 -13.81
N THR A 731 6.34 -10.34 -14.82
CA THR A 731 6.94 -9.34 -15.74
C THR A 731 6.71 -7.91 -15.32
N CYS A 732 5.68 -7.67 -14.50
CA CYS A 732 5.35 -6.38 -13.90
C CYS A 732 5.94 -6.30 -12.50
#